data_AF-A0A5K7SEV1-F1
#
_entry.id   AF-A0A5K7SEV1-F1
#
_cell.length_a   1.000
_cell.length_b   1.000
_cell.length_c   1.000
_cell.angle_alpha   90.00
_cell.angle_beta   90.00
_cell.angle_gamma   90.00
#
_symmetry.space_group_name_H-M   'P 1'
#
loop_
_entity.id
_entity.type
_entity.pdbx_description
1 polymer ?
#
loop_
_entity_poly.entity_id
_entity_poly.type
_entity_poly.pdbx_seq_one_letter_code
_entity_poly.pdbx_strand_id
1 'polypeptide(L)'
;MKNYFSLKIGIALLFFCLITGTTKADKSSRFLKKANKAATAFAKKASVGTDYTFKIDTVLVDVQSKKVKLGMKETFAYIPFRLENTTEFYNWYEDLLGRRFRNYSVSIESMGKEIHELIPNIYRNQSVAIDAKRLSQSVNTKLPVVRNISANSNFPEGLSNRNIALWHSHGWYYENTLDRWEWQRARVFLTVEDIWTMSFVVPYITPMLENAGAEVFLPRERDTQKHEVIIDADGSTKGCTYQELGEALQSGKEVGFGLKVPFLLEGENPFQMGGTRQMMANKNTTSQVVYTSEIPESGKYAVYISYVRNDENITDAHYTVFHSGGKTEFLVNQTIGGGTWIYLGTFQFEKGMNGKIELSNQSNETGKLVSVDAVRLGGGMGNVVRGRSGDMDQLLKLRDAQGFALDWSKWLPFASQRPRYQEGARYYLQYAGMPDTLVYILNKVKVDYSNRGKDAAAFAKREAGKNDYKDDYQSRGEWVNYLLGAPNGPTANPEVKGLGIPVDMALAFHTDAGTTPDSTIIGTLMIYDTTNGPDSFKNGQSRWASRDLADIVQSQVVGDLQKLYFPQWTRRGMWNKQYSEAARPKVPTVLSELLSHQNFADMALAYDPRFKFDVSRAYYKGILKFLAFQNGQKYVVQPLPVNYFQMKMEGRNVRLSWAPVADELEPTAVSKSYKIYTRIENGGFDNGIEVNEPTYLCRDLKPGEIYSFKVTAMNEGGESFPSEILACSLPADDKKPVLIVNAFDRICGPETYDNGKEAGFRMGEDEGVADKTDLAFIGEQYDFNRNSQWRDDDDSGFGSCHSDQETRIVQGNSFDYPLVHGLAFRNNGLGFISMSDEAFEQKNWSATDFSALDIIFGEEKTTKPLYGLQKKDFSLFTPKMRQAISGFTSVENAKLFLSGTYIGTDLELCGDTLAKHFAADVLHFKQMTNHASRSGCLYPVNAVKADFPSEIHFVQEYNPKIYKVESPDAIEPKGENAKVLFRYKGNNKTAGVCFDGNYHTVVIGFPFETITTDDERTQMIGEILKYWGMK
;
A
#
# COMPACT_ATOMS: atom_id res chain seq x y z
N MET A 1 -74.58 -3.56 25.34
CA MET A 1 -75.79 -4.38 25.59
C MET A 1 -75.42 -5.54 26.50
N LYS A 2 -76.01 -5.55 27.70
CA LYS A 2 -76.29 -6.65 28.65
C LYS A 2 -75.28 -7.79 28.94
N ASN A 3 -74.85 -7.76 30.22
CA ASN A 3 -74.48 -8.81 31.19
C ASN A 3 -75.08 -10.23 31.03
N TYR A 4 -74.39 -11.25 31.60
CA TYR A 4 -74.75 -12.12 32.77
C TYR A 4 -73.74 -13.30 32.87
N PHE A 5 -72.94 -13.48 33.95
CA PHE A 5 -73.11 -14.39 35.13
C PHE A 5 -73.61 -15.82 34.77
N SER A 6 -73.18 -16.98 35.32
CA SER A 6 -72.53 -17.34 36.60
C SER A 6 -72.17 -18.86 36.66
N LEU A 7 -71.01 -19.16 37.24
CA LEU A 7 -70.57 -20.19 38.23
C LEU A 7 -71.47 -21.38 38.73
N LYS A 8 -70.77 -22.50 39.08
CA LYS A 8 -71.02 -23.60 40.08
C LYS A 8 -71.60 -24.94 39.56
N ILE A 9 -71.27 -26.17 40.01
CA ILE A 9 -70.40 -26.79 41.05
C ILE A 9 -70.33 -28.31 40.74
N GLY A 10 -69.28 -29.04 41.18
CA GLY A 10 -69.34 -30.50 41.37
C GLY A 10 -68.00 -31.13 41.81
N ILE A 11 -67.93 -31.60 43.06
CA ILE A 11 -66.76 -32.20 43.73
C ILE A 11 -66.92 -33.73 43.88
N ALA A 12 -65.77 -34.43 43.79
CA ALA A 12 -65.37 -35.72 44.37
C ALA A 12 -65.83 -37.07 43.76
N LEU A 13 -64.84 -37.85 43.30
CA LEU A 13 -64.63 -39.22 43.79
C LEU A 13 -63.13 -39.57 43.78
N LEU A 14 -62.70 -40.12 44.91
CA LEU A 14 -61.33 -40.43 45.30
C LEU A 14 -60.97 -41.90 44.95
N PHE A 15 -59.67 -42.08 44.68
CA PHE A 15 -58.78 -43.21 45.01
C PHE A 15 -58.37 -44.30 43.98
N PHE A 16 -57.03 -44.36 43.88
CA PHE A 16 -56.12 -45.50 43.59
C PHE A 16 -56.01 -46.07 42.17
N CYS A 17 -54.97 -45.66 41.42
CA CYS A 17 -53.73 -46.45 41.27
C CYS A 17 -52.66 -45.78 40.37
N LEU A 18 -51.51 -45.49 40.99
CA LEU A 18 -50.12 -45.58 40.48
C LEU A 18 -49.69 -44.87 39.17
N ILE A 19 -49.18 -43.66 39.36
CA ILE A 19 -47.78 -43.24 39.17
C ILE A 19 -47.00 -43.95 38.04
N THR A 20 -46.91 -43.34 36.86
CA THR A 20 -45.75 -43.51 35.95
C THR A 20 -45.31 -42.24 35.20
N GLY A 21 -45.94 -41.07 35.41
CA GLY A 21 -45.62 -39.83 34.68
C GLY A 21 -44.64 -38.84 35.34
N THR A 22 -44.41 -38.92 36.66
CA THR A 22 -43.70 -37.87 37.43
C THR A 22 -42.18 -38.03 37.45
N THR A 23 -41.64 -39.23 37.20
CA THR A 23 -40.19 -39.49 37.27
C THR A 23 -39.42 -39.00 36.03
N LYS A 24 -40.05 -38.98 34.84
CA LYS A 24 -39.41 -38.50 33.59
C LYS A 24 -39.20 -36.98 33.58
N ALA A 25 -40.20 -36.21 34.01
CA ALA A 25 -40.11 -34.74 34.06
C ALA A 25 -39.10 -34.25 35.12
N ASP A 26 -39.07 -34.90 36.30
CA ASP A 26 -38.13 -34.57 37.39
C ASP A 26 -36.69 -35.01 37.07
N LYS A 27 -36.51 -36.11 36.32
CA LYS A 27 -35.17 -36.51 35.83
C LYS A 27 -34.66 -35.54 34.77
N SER A 28 -35.49 -35.14 33.80
CA SER A 28 -35.11 -34.17 32.77
C SER A 28 -34.74 -32.81 33.36
N SER A 29 -35.51 -32.32 34.34
CA SER A 29 -35.24 -31.03 35.02
C SER A 29 -33.93 -31.06 35.82
N ARG A 30 -33.60 -32.17 36.49
CA ARG A 30 -32.33 -32.33 37.24
C ARG A 30 -31.10 -32.40 36.33
N PHE A 31 -31.22 -33.07 35.18
CA PHE A 31 -30.14 -33.12 34.20
C PHE A 31 -29.92 -31.73 33.58
N LEU A 32 -30.99 -31.04 33.17
CA LEU A 32 -30.91 -29.68 32.65
C LEU A 32 -30.31 -28.70 33.67
N LYS A 33 -30.69 -28.78 34.95
CA LYS A 33 -30.08 -27.94 36.01
C LYS A 33 -28.58 -28.17 36.17
N LYS A 34 -28.12 -29.42 36.10
CA LYS A 34 -26.69 -29.76 36.16
C LYS A 34 -25.95 -29.27 34.91
N ALA A 35 -26.53 -29.44 33.72
CA ALA A 35 -25.96 -28.95 32.47
C ALA A 35 -25.87 -27.41 32.44
N ASN A 36 -26.89 -26.69 32.92
CA ASN A 36 -26.87 -25.24 33.07
C ASN A 36 -25.74 -24.78 34.01
N LYS A 37 -25.59 -25.43 35.18
CA LYS A 37 -24.49 -25.09 36.10
C LYS A 37 -23.12 -25.34 35.47
N ALA A 38 -22.97 -26.45 34.74
CA ALA A 38 -21.73 -26.75 34.01
C ALA A 38 -21.46 -25.72 32.91
N ALA A 39 -22.49 -25.32 32.16
CA ALA A 39 -22.39 -24.29 31.12
C ALA A 39 -21.95 -22.93 31.68
N THR A 40 -22.51 -22.50 32.83
CA THR A 40 -22.10 -21.24 33.47
C THR A 40 -20.65 -21.28 33.94
N ALA A 41 -20.24 -22.40 34.54
CA ALA A 41 -18.84 -22.59 34.93
C ALA A 41 -17.91 -22.62 33.73
N PHE A 42 -18.33 -23.27 32.63
CA PHE A 42 -17.59 -23.33 31.37
C PHE A 42 -17.42 -21.93 30.78
N ALA A 43 -18.50 -21.17 30.61
CA ALA A 43 -18.43 -19.83 30.03
C ALA A 43 -17.50 -18.90 30.83
N LYS A 44 -17.58 -18.97 32.17
CA LYS A 44 -16.66 -18.24 33.05
C LYS A 44 -15.21 -18.69 32.85
N LYS A 45 -14.95 -20.00 32.81
CA LYS A 45 -13.59 -20.55 32.62
C LYS A 45 -13.03 -20.17 31.25
N ALA A 46 -13.82 -20.31 30.19
CA ALA A 46 -13.43 -19.98 28.82
C ALA A 46 -13.12 -18.50 28.63
N SER A 47 -13.74 -17.61 29.43
CA SER A 47 -13.48 -16.17 29.35
C SER A 47 -12.12 -15.75 29.97
N VAL A 48 -11.51 -16.61 30.80
CA VAL A 48 -10.26 -16.28 31.50
C VAL A 48 -9.12 -16.15 30.49
N GLY A 49 -8.38 -15.03 30.55
CA GLY A 49 -7.25 -14.78 29.66
C GLY A 49 -7.65 -14.32 28.26
N THR A 50 -8.91 -13.92 28.06
CA THR A 50 -9.40 -13.34 26.80
C THR A 50 -9.97 -11.94 27.05
N ASP A 51 -10.03 -11.11 26.02
CA ASP A 51 -10.68 -9.79 26.06
C ASP A 51 -12.22 -9.88 26.06
N TYR A 52 -12.78 -11.10 26.06
CA TYR A 52 -14.21 -11.33 25.94
C TYR A 52 -14.79 -11.99 27.19
N THR A 53 -15.97 -11.52 27.57
CA THR A 53 -16.84 -12.26 28.50
C THR A 53 -17.83 -13.09 27.69
N PHE A 54 -17.61 -14.40 27.63
CA PHE A 54 -18.47 -15.31 26.89
C PHE A 54 -19.78 -15.57 27.61
N LYS A 55 -20.86 -15.62 26.83
CA LYS A 55 -22.23 -15.82 27.32
C LYS A 55 -22.85 -17.04 26.68
N ILE A 56 -23.63 -17.75 27.49
CA ILE A 56 -24.45 -18.87 27.04
C ILE A 56 -25.64 -18.32 26.26
N ASP A 57 -25.97 -18.96 25.16
CA ASP A 57 -27.20 -18.73 24.42
C ASP A 57 -28.27 -19.74 24.83
N THR A 58 -27.94 -21.02 24.78
CA THR A 58 -28.90 -22.10 25.04
C THR A 58 -28.23 -23.33 25.65
N VAL A 59 -28.95 -24.08 26.46
CA VAL A 59 -28.53 -25.41 26.92
C VAL A 59 -29.66 -26.38 26.67
N LEU A 60 -29.39 -27.42 25.87
CA LEU A 60 -30.36 -28.46 25.55
C LEU A 60 -29.84 -29.81 26.06
N VAL A 61 -30.71 -30.55 26.74
CA VAL A 61 -30.42 -31.91 27.19
C VAL A 61 -31.52 -32.83 26.70
N ASP A 62 -31.15 -33.75 25.82
CA ASP A 62 -32.01 -34.84 25.40
C ASP A 62 -31.61 -36.11 26.16
N VAL A 63 -32.42 -36.46 27.15
CA VAL A 63 -32.21 -37.63 28.00
C VAL A 63 -32.49 -38.94 27.24
N GLN A 64 -33.30 -38.91 26.17
CA GLN A 64 -33.65 -40.10 25.39
C GLN A 64 -32.53 -40.47 24.43
N SER A 65 -32.06 -39.50 23.63
CA SER A 65 -30.95 -39.72 22.70
C SER A 65 -29.57 -39.60 23.35
N LYS A 66 -29.52 -39.29 24.66
CA LYS A 66 -28.30 -39.03 25.44
C LYS A 66 -27.42 -37.97 24.77
N LYS A 67 -27.99 -36.81 24.48
CA LYS A 67 -27.27 -35.67 23.90
C LYS A 67 -27.32 -34.46 24.81
N VAL A 68 -26.20 -33.75 24.92
CA VAL A 68 -26.12 -32.43 25.56
C VAL A 68 -25.55 -31.46 24.55
N LYS A 69 -26.25 -30.35 24.35
CA LYS A 69 -25.82 -29.26 23.49
C LYS A 69 -25.70 -27.98 24.30
N LEU A 70 -24.52 -27.36 24.22
CA LEU A 70 -24.24 -26.04 24.74
C LEU A 70 -24.15 -25.06 23.57
N GLY A 71 -25.14 -24.18 23.43
CA GLY A 71 -25.10 -23.04 22.52
C GLY A 71 -24.48 -21.83 23.22
N MET A 72 -23.43 -21.27 22.62
CA MET A 72 -22.73 -20.05 23.03
C MET A 72 -23.08 -18.89 22.10
N LYS A 73 -23.12 -17.66 22.63
CA LYS A 73 -23.33 -16.45 21.81
C LYS A 73 -22.19 -16.24 20.80
N GLU A 74 -22.42 -15.41 19.78
CA GLU A 74 -21.50 -15.18 18.65
C GLU A 74 -20.10 -14.73 19.08
N THR A 75 -19.96 -14.04 20.21
CA THR A 75 -18.65 -13.59 20.72
C THR A 75 -17.69 -14.75 21.01
N PHE A 76 -18.21 -15.96 21.30
CA PHE A 76 -17.36 -17.14 21.48
C PHE A 76 -16.68 -17.58 20.17
N ALA A 77 -17.29 -17.29 19.02
CA ALA A 77 -16.74 -17.59 17.70
C ALA A 77 -15.66 -16.59 17.22
N TYR A 78 -15.36 -15.56 18.01
CA TYR A 78 -14.25 -14.63 17.76
C TYR A 78 -12.89 -15.24 18.11
N ILE A 79 -12.88 -16.33 18.90
CA ILE A 79 -11.66 -17.09 19.16
C ILE A 79 -11.23 -17.79 17.85
N PRO A 80 -9.94 -17.75 17.49
CA PRO A 80 -9.39 -18.59 16.43
C PRO A 80 -9.40 -20.05 16.90
N PHE A 81 -10.44 -20.81 16.53
CA PHE A 81 -10.50 -22.23 16.86
C PHE A 81 -9.43 -23.01 16.10
N ARG A 82 -8.66 -23.81 16.83
CA ARG A 82 -7.68 -24.79 16.37
C ARG A 82 -8.02 -26.13 17.00
N LEU A 83 -7.41 -27.22 16.54
CA LEU A 83 -7.74 -28.55 17.06
C LEU A 83 -7.48 -28.64 18.56
N GLU A 84 -6.36 -28.06 19.02
CA GLU A 84 -5.91 -28.11 20.41
C GLU A 84 -6.89 -27.40 21.34
N ASN A 85 -7.20 -26.12 21.07
CA ASN A 85 -8.10 -25.34 21.94
C ASN A 85 -9.55 -25.84 21.86
N THR A 86 -9.97 -26.37 20.72
CA THR A 86 -11.33 -26.92 20.55
C THR A 86 -11.48 -28.17 21.40
N THR A 87 -10.53 -29.11 21.32
CA THR A 87 -10.52 -30.31 22.18
C THR A 87 -10.46 -29.93 23.66
N GLU A 88 -9.68 -28.92 24.03
CA GLU A 88 -9.63 -28.42 25.39
C GLU A 88 -10.98 -27.90 25.90
N PHE A 89 -11.70 -27.11 25.08
CA PHE A 89 -13.04 -26.64 25.45
C PHE A 89 -14.04 -27.78 25.64
N TYR A 90 -14.02 -28.80 24.78
CA TYR A 90 -14.83 -30.00 24.95
C TYR A 90 -14.50 -30.72 26.26
N ASN A 91 -13.22 -30.99 26.52
CA ASN A 91 -12.78 -31.63 27.76
C ASN A 91 -13.21 -30.84 29.00
N TRP A 92 -13.03 -29.52 29.00
CA TRP A 92 -13.47 -28.67 30.10
C TRP A 92 -14.97 -28.78 30.35
N TYR A 93 -15.79 -28.78 29.30
CA TYR A 93 -17.24 -28.87 29.46
C TYR A 93 -17.67 -30.26 29.93
N GLU A 94 -17.10 -31.33 29.38
CA GLU A 94 -17.34 -32.72 29.79
C GLU A 94 -16.98 -32.96 31.26
N ASP A 95 -15.82 -32.45 31.71
CA ASP A 95 -15.40 -32.51 33.10
C ASP A 95 -16.39 -31.81 34.04
N LEU A 96 -16.87 -30.62 33.63
CA LEU A 96 -17.85 -29.85 34.40
C LEU A 96 -19.22 -30.54 34.44
N LEU A 97 -19.63 -31.22 33.37
CA LEU A 97 -20.84 -32.05 33.32
C LEU A 97 -20.72 -33.25 34.28
N GLY A 98 -19.55 -33.88 34.32
CA GLY A 98 -19.19 -34.95 35.25
C GLY A 98 -19.94 -36.27 35.02
N ARG A 99 -19.81 -37.21 35.98
CA ARG A 99 -20.22 -38.63 35.83
C ARG A 99 -21.65 -38.87 35.32
N ARG A 100 -22.59 -37.96 35.55
CA ARG A 100 -24.00 -38.10 35.12
C ARG A 100 -24.17 -38.07 33.59
N PHE A 101 -23.21 -37.48 32.89
CA PHE A 101 -23.22 -37.31 31.43
C PHE A 101 -22.15 -38.14 30.72
N ARG A 102 -21.47 -39.06 31.41
CA ARG A 102 -20.36 -39.88 30.86
C ARG A 102 -20.71 -40.63 29.55
N ASN A 103 -21.98 -41.00 29.39
CA ASN A 103 -22.47 -41.73 28.22
C ASN A 103 -23.31 -40.85 27.28
N TYR A 104 -23.22 -39.52 27.43
CA TYR A 104 -23.89 -38.57 26.55
C TYR A 104 -22.92 -38.09 25.48
N SER A 105 -23.42 -37.89 24.27
CA SER A 105 -22.71 -37.11 23.25
C SER A 105 -22.83 -35.63 23.62
N VAL A 106 -21.70 -34.93 23.64
CA VAL A 106 -21.59 -33.52 23.97
C VAL A 106 -21.29 -32.72 22.71
N SER A 107 -22.00 -31.61 22.54
CA SER A 107 -21.81 -30.66 21.43
C SER A 107 -21.71 -29.25 22.01
N ILE A 108 -20.71 -28.50 21.56
CA ILE A 108 -20.57 -27.07 21.85
C ILE A 108 -20.71 -26.33 20.52
N GLU A 109 -21.68 -25.43 20.46
CA GLU A 109 -22.01 -24.69 19.26
C GLU A 109 -21.91 -23.18 19.47
N SER A 110 -21.51 -22.46 18.43
CA SER A 110 -21.67 -21.02 18.32
C SER A 110 -22.06 -20.68 16.87
N MET A 111 -22.87 -19.64 16.69
CA MET A 111 -23.37 -19.24 15.36
C MET A 111 -24.08 -20.37 14.59
N GLY A 112 -24.73 -21.29 15.31
CA GLY A 112 -25.42 -22.44 14.72
C GLY A 112 -24.50 -23.49 14.11
N LYS A 113 -23.20 -23.48 14.45
CA LYS A 113 -22.17 -24.44 14.03
C LYS A 113 -21.51 -25.06 15.24
N GLU A 114 -21.17 -26.34 15.16
CA GLU A 114 -20.28 -26.93 16.17
C GLU A 114 -18.90 -26.27 16.08
N ILE A 115 -18.24 -26.06 17.22
CA ILE A 115 -17.00 -25.25 17.23
C ILE A 115 -15.85 -25.88 16.43
N HIS A 116 -15.86 -27.20 16.17
CA HIS A 116 -14.91 -27.84 15.25
C HIS A 116 -15.17 -27.48 13.78
N GLU A 117 -16.42 -27.20 13.40
CA GLU A 117 -16.75 -26.69 12.06
C GLU A 117 -16.26 -25.25 11.88
N LEU A 118 -15.97 -24.54 12.96
CA LEU A 118 -15.41 -23.18 12.92
C LEU A 118 -13.88 -23.17 12.83
N ILE A 119 -13.23 -24.32 12.70
CA ILE A 119 -11.80 -24.39 12.36
C ILE A 119 -11.65 -24.16 10.84
N PRO A 120 -10.86 -23.18 10.39
CA PRO A 120 -10.58 -22.99 8.96
C PRO A 120 -9.95 -24.22 8.33
N ASN A 121 -10.27 -24.51 7.06
CA ASN A 121 -9.81 -25.75 6.43
C ASN A 121 -8.26 -25.94 6.46
N ILE A 122 -7.48 -24.86 6.37
CA ILE A 122 -6.00 -24.94 6.44
C ILE A 122 -5.46 -25.46 7.78
N TYR A 123 -6.27 -25.35 8.85
CA TYR A 123 -5.90 -25.80 10.20
C TYR A 123 -6.59 -27.12 10.60
N ARG A 124 -7.22 -27.81 9.64
CA ARG A 124 -7.87 -29.11 9.83
C ARG A 124 -6.91 -30.26 9.50
N ASN A 125 -7.18 -31.42 10.08
CA ASN A 125 -6.42 -32.65 9.82
C ASN A 125 -7.35 -33.88 9.81
N GLN A 126 -6.79 -35.09 9.92
CA GLN A 126 -7.57 -36.34 9.90
C GLN A 126 -8.65 -36.42 10.99
N SER A 127 -8.49 -35.73 12.12
CA SER A 127 -9.45 -35.71 13.24
C SER A 127 -10.68 -34.84 12.97
N VAL A 128 -10.55 -33.82 12.13
CA VAL A 128 -11.66 -32.94 11.70
C VAL A 128 -11.55 -32.78 10.19
N ALA A 129 -12.36 -33.52 9.44
CA ALA A 129 -12.25 -33.56 7.98
C ALA A 129 -12.38 -32.17 7.33
N ILE A 130 -11.65 -31.99 6.22
CA ILE A 130 -11.77 -30.81 5.35
C ILE A 130 -13.23 -30.68 4.88
N ASP A 131 -13.80 -29.49 5.03
CA ASP A 131 -15.12 -29.18 4.48
C ASP A 131 -14.98 -28.84 3.00
N ALA A 132 -15.21 -29.84 2.15
CA ALA A 132 -15.14 -29.69 0.69
C ALA A 132 -16.09 -28.62 0.15
N LYS A 133 -17.15 -28.25 0.87
CA LYS A 133 -18.07 -27.18 0.42
C LYS A 133 -17.43 -25.80 0.50
N ARG A 134 -16.39 -25.60 1.33
CA ARG A 134 -15.68 -24.31 1.45
C ARG A 134 -14.55 -24.15 0.43
N LEU A 135 -14.22 -25.21 -0.31
CA LEU A 135 -13.20 -25.17 -1.36
C LEU A 135 -13.77 -24.52 -2.62
N SER A 136 -12.91 -23.84 -3.37
CA SER A 136 -13.23 -23.39 -4.71
C SER A 136 -13.53 -24.59 -5.61
N GLN A 137 -14.62 -24.53 -6.38
CA GLN A 137 -15.05 -25.62 -7.27
C GLN A 137 -14.48 -25.50 -8.70
N SER A 138 -13.66 -24.48 -8.99
CA SER A 138 -13.15 -24.25 -10.35
C SER A 138 -11.93 -25.14 -10.66
N VAL A 139 -12.03 -25.95 -11.73
CA VAL A 139 -11.02 -26.96 -12.13
C VAL A 139 -10.15 -26.51 -13.33
N ASN A 140 -10.46 -25.39 -14.00
CA ASN A 140 -9.66 -24.92 -15.15
C ASN A 140 -8.84 -23.68 -14.82
N THR A 141 -7.55 -23.72 -15.15
CA THR A 141 -6.65 -22.57 -15.17
C THR A 141 -7.18 -21.53 -16.14
N LYS A 142 -7.61 -20.38 -15.64
CA LYS A 142 -8.11 -19.27 -16.47
C LYS A 142 -6.93 -18.40 -16.85
N LEU A 143 -6.78 -18.10 -18.14
CA LEU A 143 -5.75 -17.19 -18.62
C LEU A 143 -5.98 -15.80 -18.00
N PRO A 144 -4.95 -15.16 -17.41
CA PRO A 144 -5.05 -13.80 -16.89
C PRO A 144 -5.48 -12.78 -17.96
N VAL A 145 -6.04 -11.66 -17.51
CA VAL A 145 -6.39 -10.54 -18.41
C VAL A 145 -5.14 -9.99 -19.08
N VAL A 146 -4.05 -9.81 -18.31
CA VAL A 146 -2.77 -9.29 -18.78
C VAL A 146 -1.66 -10.27 -18.40
N ARG A 147 -0.72 -10.49 -19.32
CA ARG A 147 0.50 -11.26 -19.08
C ARG A 147 1.70 -10.45 -19.56
N ASN A 148 2.59 -10.08 -18.64
CA ASN A 148 3.84 -9.41 -18.97
C ASN A 148 4.88 -10.45 -19.43
N ILE A 149 5.10 -10.54 -20.74
CA ILE A 149 6.01 -11.54 -21.32
C ILE A 149 7.48 -11.10 -21.27
N SER A 150 7.75 -9.83 -20.97
CA SER A 150 9.12 -9.34 -20.74
C SER A 150 9.62 -9.61 -19.30
N ALA A 151 8.71 -9.82 -18.33
CA ALA A 151 9.07 -9.96 -16.92
C ALA A 151 9.25 -11.41 -16.42
N ASN A 152 8.80 -12.41 -17.19
CA ASN A 152 8.73 -13.84 -16.78
C ASN A 152 7.95 -14.07 -15.47
N SER A 153 6.71 -13.57 -15.39
CA SER A 153 5.90 -13.46 -14.17
C SER A 153 5.14 -14.73 -13.75
N ASN A 154 5.67 -15.93 -14.00
CA ASN A 154 5.00 -17.19 -13.65
C ASN A 154 5.60 -17.85 -12.41
N PHE A 155 4.92 -17.69 -11.27
CA PHE A 155 5.26 -18.20 -9.95
C PHE A 155 4.31 -19.34 -9.53
N PRO A 156 4.69 -20.61 -9.72
CA PRO A 156 3.78 -21.76 -9.56
C PRO A 156 3.34 -22.04 -8.12
N GLU A 157 4.11 -21.61 -7.13
CA GLU A 157 3.77 -21.71 -5.69
C GLU A 157 3.39 -20.34 -5.10
N GLY A 158 3.23 -19.32 -5.96
CA GLY A 158 2.73 -17.99 -5.63
C GLY A 158 1.23 -17.83 -5.94
N LEU A 159 0.88 -16.69 -6.52
CA LEU A 159 -0.49 -16.28 -6.88
C LEU A 159 -0.74 -16.23 -8.39
N SER A 160 0.09 -16.89 -9.20
CA SER A 160 -0.10 -16.93 -10.65
C SER A 160 -1.50 -17.39 -11.05
N ASN A 161 -2.13 -16.63 -11.95
CA ASN A 161 -3.51 -16.83 -12.43
C ASN A 161 -4.60 -16.62 -11.37
N ARG A 162 -4.31 -15.87 -10.30
CA ARG A 162 -5.30 -15.41 -9.33
C ARG A 162 -5.75 -14.00 -9.65
N ASN A 163 -7.04 -13.73 -9.49
CA ASN A 163 -7.62 -12.39 -9.69
C ASN A 163 -8.17 -11.92 -8.34
N ILE A 164 -7.64 -10.81 -7.83
CA ILE A 164 -7.99 -10.29 -6.51
C ILE A 164 -8.61 -8.90 -6.68
N ALA A 165 -9.80 -8.71 -6.09
CA ALA A 165 -10.37 -7.37 -5.94
C ALA A 165 -9.89 -6.78 -4.61
N LEU A 166 -9.27 -5.62 -4.66
CA LEU A 166 -8.67 -4.97 -3.49
C LEU A 166 -9.02 -3.49 -3.49
N TRP A 167 -9.37 -2.96 -2.34
CA TRP A 167 -9.54 -1.52 -2.19
C TRP A 167 -9.16 -1.05 -0.79
N HIS A 168 -8.56 0.13 -0.75
CA HIS A 168 -8.52 0.98 0.42
C HIS A 168 -9.89 1.65 0.63
N SER A 169 -10.07 2.30 1.78
CA SER A 169 -11.33 2.79 2.32
C SER A 169 -12.03 3.87 1.45
N HIS A 170 -12.76 4.79 2.08
CA HIS A 170 -13.45 5.95 1.52
C HIS A 170 -12.53 6.89 0.73
N GLY A 171 -13.10 7.84 0.01
CA GLY A 171 -12.34 8.87 -0.70
C GLY A 171 -13.12 10.17 -0.74
N TRP A 172 -12.50 11.22 -1.28
CA TRP A 172 -13.11 12.55 -1.37
C TRP A 172 -14.43 12.47 -2.14
N TYR A 173 -15.52 12.90 -1.50
CA TYR A 173 -16.87 12.78 -2.05
C TYR A 173 -17.69 14.06 -1.85
N TYR A 174 -18.75 14.22 -2.63
CA TYR A 174 -19.70 15.32 -2.52
C TYR A 174 -20.81 15.02 -1.51
N GLU A 175 -20.86 15.77 -0.42
CA GLU A 175 -21.94 15.69 0.56
C GLU A 175 -23.09 16.59 0.11
N ASN A 176 -24.12 15.99 -0.47
CA ASN A 176 -25.26 16.69 -1.06
C ASN A 176 -26.00 17.58 -0.04
N THR A 177 -26.00 17.22 1.26
CA THR A 177 -26.71 18.02 2.27
C THR A 177 -25.99 19.30 2.66
N LEU A 178 -24.66 19.24 2.69
CA LEU A 178 -23.76 20.35 3.03
C LEU A 178 -23.34 21.14 1.78
N ASP A 179 -23.65 20.64 0.58
CA ASP A 179 -23.35 21.27 -0.71
C ASP A 179 -21.86 21.55 -0.88
N ARG A 180 -21.03 20.56 -0.49
CA ARG A 180 -19.56 20.65 -0.53
C ARG A 180 -18.93 19.29 -0.80
N TRP A 181 -17.69 19.32 -1.25
CA TRP A 181 -16.83 18.14 -1.23
C TRP A 181 -16.14 18.00 0.13
N GLU A 182 -16.02 16.78 0.65
CA GLU A 182 -15.42 16.48 1.94
C GLU A 182 -14.80 15.06 2.02
N TRP A 183 -14.03 14.84 3.08
CA TRP A 183 -13.62 13.50 3.52
C TRP A 183 -14.70 12.91 4.43
N GLN A 184 -14.75 11.59 4.53
CA GLN A 184 -15.63 10.92 5.49
C GLN A 184 -15.16 11.12 6.93
N ARG A 185 -13.84 11.12 7.17
CA ARG A 185 -13.24 11.25 8.50
C ARG A 185 -12.58 12.60 8.74
N ALA A 186 -12.45 12.95 10.01
CA ALA A 186 -11.67 14.11 10.43
C ALA A 186 -10.18 14.02 10.13
N ARG A 187 -9.59 15.21 10.17
CA ARG A 187 -8.16 15.48 10.05
C ARG A 187 -7.47 15.35 11.40
N VAL A 188 -7.08 14.13 11.73
CA VAL A 188 -6.46 13.83 13.03
C VAL A 188 -5.15 13.11 12.87
N PHE A 189 -4.19 13.44 13.74
CA PHE A 189 -2.88 12.79 13.80
C PHE A 189 -2.18 12.75 12.43
N LEU A 190 -2.06 13.91 11.78
CA LEU A 190 -1.36 14.18 10.52
C LEU A 190 -1.95 13.55 9.25
N THR A 191 -3.09 12.86 9.33
CA THR A 191 -3.74 12.24 8.16
C THR A 191 -5.27 12.27 8.24
N VAL A 192 -5.89 11.67 7.23
CA VAL A 192 -7.30 11.31 7.18
C VAL A 192 -7.42 9.88 6.65
N GLU A 193 -8.32 9.09 7.23
CA GLU A 193 -8.43 7.65 6.94
C GLU A 193 -8.64 7.33 5.45
N ASP A 194 -9.46 8.15 4.80
CA ASP A 194 -9.87 8.08 3.40
C ASP A 194 -8.69 8.01 2.41
N ILE A 195 -7.53 8.57 2.78
CA ILE A 195 -6.30 8.51 1.98
C ILE A 195 -5.20 7.71 2.67
N TRP A 196 -5.18 7.66 4.00
CA TRP A 196 -4.18 6.92 4.77
C TRP A 196 -4.11 5.44 4.42
N THR A 197 -5.27 4.80 4.27
CA THR A 197 -5.37 3.38 3.90
C THR A 197 -4.76 3.09 2.53
N MET A 198 -4.75 4.07 1.62
CA MET A 198 -4.07 3.98 0.33
C MET A 198 -2.57 3.74 0.49
N SER A 199 -1.94 4.36 1.49
CA SER A 199 -0.50 4.25 1.78
C SER A 199 -0.07 2.84 2.18
N PHE A 200 -1.01 1.92 2.46
CA PHE A 200 -0.76 0.49 2.60
C PHE A 200 -1.06 -0.25 1.30
N VAL A 201 -2.23 0.02 0.72
CA VAL A 201 -2.78 -0.75 -0.39
C VAL A 201 -1.97 -0.56 -1.67
N VAL A 202 -1.69 0.69 -2.06
CA VAL A 202 -1.09 0.99 -3.37
C VAL A 202 0.43 0.78 -3.38
N PRO A 203 1.20 1.22 -2.37
CA PRO A 203 2.66 1.04 -2.37
C PRO A 203 3.11 -0.36 -1.95
N TYR A 204 2.32 -1.11 -1.15
CA TYR A 204 2.76 -2.36 -0.54
C TYR A 204 1.89 -3.57 -0.87
N ILE A 205 0.62 -3.61 -0.46
CA ILE A 205 -0.22 -4.82 -0.61
C ILE A 205 -0.39 -5.17 -2.10
N THR A 206 -0.72 -4.19 -2.94
CA THR A 206 -0.94 -4.40 -4.37
C THR A 206 0.34 -4.94 -5.04
N PRO A 207 1.52 -4.29 -4.92
CA PRO A 207 2.76 -4.83 -5.48
C PRO A 207 3.15 -6.20 -4.92
N MET A 208 2.90 -6.51 -3.64
CA MET A 208 3.20 -7.86 -3.09
C MET A 208 2.36 -8.96 -3.75
N LEU A 209 1.09 -8.67 -4.03
CA LEU A 209 0.21 -9.62 -4.71
C LEU A 209 0.59 -9.76 -6.19
N GLU A 210 0.88 -8.64 -6.87
CA GLU A 210 1.30 -8.61 -8.28
C GLU A 210 2.66 -9.30 -8.49
N ASN A 211 3.63 -9.05 -7.60
CA ASN A 211 4.95 -9.71 -7.62
C ASN A 211 4.88 -11.21 -7.31
N ALA A 212 3.81 -11.67 -6.66
CA ALA A 212 3.52 -13.09 -6.50
C ALA A 212 2.77 -13.69 -7.71
N GLY A 213 2.41 -12.88 -8.71
CA GLY A 213 1.76 -13.31 -9.96
C GLY A 213 0.23 -13.12 -10.01
N ALA A 214 -0.37 -12.44 -9.03
CA ALA A 214 -1.79 -12.11 -9.07
C ALA A 214 -2.06 -10.95 -10.02
N GLU A 215 -3.26 -10.94 -10.62
CA GLU A 215 -3.84 -9.74 -11.21
C GLU A 215 -4.70 -9.05 -10.13
N VAL A 216 -4.42 -7.77 -9.84
CA VAL A 216 -5.10 -7.02 -8.78
C VAL A 216 -5.92 -5.89 -9.37
N PHE A 217 -7.21 -5.87 -9.05
CA PHE A 217 -8.16 -4.86 -9.52
C PHE A 217 -8.50 -3.91 -8.38
N LEU A 218 -8.52 -2.60 -8.68
CA LEU A 218 -8.92 -1.55 -7.73
C LEU A 218 -10.11 -0.75 -8.29
N PRO A 219 -11.14 -0.44 -7.47
CA PRO A 219 -12.28 0.40 -7.86
C PRO A 219 -11.99 1.91 -7.68
N ARG A 220 -10.73 2.28 -7.44
CA ARG A 220 -10.23 3.65 -7.34
C ARG A 220 -8.97 3.77 -8.20
N GLU A 221 -8.69 4.98 -8.69
CA GLU A 221 -7.46 5.24 -9.45
C GLU A 221 -6.23 4.99 -8.55
N ARG A 222 -5.25 4.24 -9.09
CA ARG A 222 -4.02 3.88 -8.37
C ARG A 222 -2.83 4.77 -8.74
N ASP A 223 -2.90 5.45 -9.89
CA ASP A 223 -1.81 6.30 -10.35
C ASP A 223 -1.91 7.71 -9.74
N THR A 224 -0.81 8.14 -9.13
CA THR A 224 -0.70 9.43 -8.47
C THR A 224 -0.27 10.55 -9.42
N GLN A 225 0.06 10.21 -10.66
CA GLN A 225 0.36 11.16 -11.73
C GLN A 225 -0.86 12.04 -12.04
N LYS A 226 -0.70 13.36 -11.88
CA LYS A 226 -1.76 14.36 -12.07
C LYS A 226 -2.02 14.67 -13.54
N HIS A 227 -1.04 14.43 -14.41
CA HIS A 227 -1.21 14.55 -15.85
C HIS A 227 -1.92 13.32 -16.41
N GLU A 228 -2.74 13.52 -17.43
CA GLU A 228 -3.42 12.46 -18.16
C GLU A 228 -3.31 12.71 -19.66
N VAL A 229 -2.92 11.67 -20.38
CA VAL A 229 -2.85 11.65 -21.84
C VAL A 229 -3.73 10.52 -22.35
N ILE A 230 -4.64 10.84 -23.26
CA ILE A 230 -5.55 9.87 -23.89
C ILE A 230 -5.25 9.86 -25.39
N ILE A 231 -5.15 8.66 -25.96
CA ILE A 231 -4.86 8.44 -27.37
C ILE A 231 -5.92 7.50 -27.93
N ASP A 232 -6.71 8.01 -28.85
CA ASP A 232 -7.91 7.36 -29.36
C ASP A 232 -8.22 7.87 -30.78
N ALA A 233 -8.82 7.01 -31.61
CA ALA A 233 -9.28 7.32 -32.97
C ALA A 233 -10.43 8.34 -32.96
N ASP A 234 -11.26 8.36 -31.92
CA ASP A 234 -12.36 9.31 -31.74
C ASP A 234 -11.89 10.72 -31.32
N GLY A 235 -10.65 10.84 -30.83
CA GLY A 235 -10.06 12.10 -30.40
C GLY A 235 -8.96 11.88 -29.37
N SER A 236 -7.79 12.46 -29.61
CA SER A 236 -6.64 12.34 -28.71
C SER A 236 -6.35 13.65 -27.98
N THR A 237 -5.72 13.56 -26.81
CA THR A 237 -5.12 14.72 -26.12
C THR A 237 -4.21 15.47 -27.10
N LYS A 238 -4.23 16.80 -27.05
CA LYS A 238 -3.44 17.66 -27.94
C LYS A 238 -1.98 17.19 -27.95
N GLY A 239 -1.41 17.03 -29.16
CA GLY A 239 -0.04 16.57 -29.34
C GLY A 239 0.12 15.07 -29.56
N CYS A 240 -0.89 14.29 -29.18
CA CYS A 240 -0.88 12.84 -29.31
C CYS A 240 -1.49 12.40 -30.64
N THR A 241 -1.07 11.25 -31.15
CA THR A 241 -1.52 10.72 -32.45
C THR A 241 -1.87 9.25 -32.38
N TYR A 242 -3.01 8.92 -32.98
CA TYR A 242 -3.44 7.55 -33.29
C TYR A 242 -3.14 7.25 -34.76
N GLN A 243 -2.50 6.12 -35.04
CA GLN A 243 -2.15 5.72 -36.41
C GLN A 243 -2.43 4.23 -36.67
N GLU A 244 -3.10 3.94 -37.78
CA GLU A 244 -3.30 2.60 -38.31
C GLU A 244 -2.25 2.32 -39.41
N LEU A 245 -1.58 1.17 -39.34
CA LEU A 245 -0.54 0.74 -40.27
C LEU A 245 -0.89 -0.64 -40.84
N GLY A 246 -0.57 -0.87 -42.11
CA GLY A 246 -0.78 -2.15 -42.79
C GLY A 246 -2.13 -2.24 -43.51
N GLU A 247 -2.81 -3.39 -43.40
CA GLU A 247 -4.14 -3.57 -43.99
C GLU A 247 -5.18 -2.68 -43.27
N ALA A 248 -6.24 -2.30 -43.98
CA ALA A 248 -7.25 -1.41 -43.42
C ALA A 248 -8.03 -2.09 -42.27
N LEU A 249 -8.07 -1.43 -41.11
CA LEU A 249 -8.92 -1.84 -39.99
C LEU A 249 -10.38 -1.59 -40.31
N GLN A 250 -11.25 -2.43 -39.76
CA GLN A 250 -12.70 -2.28 -39.85
C GLN A 250 -13.22 -1.54 -38.62
N SER A 251 -14.33 -0.81 -38.77
CA SER A 251 -15.09 -0.36 -37.61
C SER A 251 -15.63 -1.55 -36.83
N GLY A 252 -15.48 -1.52 -35.51
CA GLY A 252 -16.12 -2.47 -34.61
C GLY A 252 -17.63 -2.23 -34.54
N LYS A 253 -18.37 -3.23 -34.06
CA LYS A 253 -19.83 -3.17 -33.92
C LYS A 253 -20.30 -2.55 -32.61
N GLU A 254 -19.44 -2.58 -31.60
CA GLU A 254 -19.72 -2.12 -30.25
C GLU A 254 -19.16 -0.71 -30.05
N VAL A 255 -19.71 0.01 -29.08
CA VAL A 255 -19.20 1.32 -28.64
C VAL A 255 -17.98 1.15 -27.75
N GLY A 256 -17.11 2.15 -27.75
CA GLY A 256 -15.88 2.20 -26.96
C GLY A 256 -15.71 3.51 -26.22
N PHE A 257 -14.51 3.70 -25.70
CA PHE A 257 -14.09 4.96 -25.14
C PHE A 257 -14.18 6.08 -26.18
N GLY A 258 -14.51 7.29 -25.74
CA GLY A 258 -14.50 8.46 -26.61
C GLY A 258 -14.90 9.73 -25.86
N LEU A 259 -14.11 10.12 -24.87
CA LEU A 259 -14.39 11.31 -24.06
C LEU A 259 -14.40 12.58 -24.93
N LYS A 260 -15.60 13.09 -25.20
CA LYS A 260 -15.86 14.27 -26.07
C LYS A 260 -16.09 15.56 -25.30
N VAL A 261 -16.04 15.50 -23.98
CA VAL A 261 -16.40 16.60 -23.08
C VAL A 261 -15.36 16.78 -21.96
N PRO A 262 -15.14 18.02 -21.48
CA PRO A 262 -14.15 18.30 -20.44
C PRO A 262 -14.52 17.75 -19.06
N PHE A 263 -15.81 17.50 -18.81
CA PHE A 263 -16.32 16.97 -17.55
C PHE A 263 -17.57 16.10 -17.76
N LEU A 264 -17.79 15.19 -16.82
CA LEU A 264 -18.91 14.26 -16.78
C LEU A 264 -19.97 14.71 -15.77
N LEU A 265 -21.23 14.67 -16.18
CA LEU A 265 -22.40 14.76 -15.30
C LEU A 265 -22.74 13.38 -14.74
N GLU A 266 -23.45 13.31 -13.63
CA GLU A 266 -23.88 12.04 -13.02
C GLU A 266 -24.59 11.12 -14.05
N GLY A 267 -24.14 9.87 -14.14
CA GLY A 267 -24.72 8.85 -15.02
C GLY A 267 -24.11 8.79 -16.41
N GLU A 268 -23.33 9.79 -16.83
CA GLU A 268 -22.62 9.74 -18.12
C GLU A 268 -21.46 8.76 -18.07
N ASN A 269 -21.28 8.02 -19.17
CA ASN A 269 -20.28 6.98 -19.30
C ASN A 269 -19.40 7.26 -20.55
N PRO A 270 -18.09 7.53 -20.40
CA PRO A 270 -17.22 7.84 -21.53
C PRO A 270 -16.97 6.64 -22.46
N PHE A 271 -17.21 5.40 -21.99
CA PHE A 271 -17.15 4.17 -22.80
C PHE A 271 -18.44 3.91 -23.61
N GLN A 272 -19.34 4.89 -23.67
CA GLN A 272 -20.53 4.90 -24.52
C GLN A 272 -20.50 6.09 -25.50
N MET A 273 -19.37 6.79 -25.61
CA MET A 273 -19.26 8.04 -26.37
C MET A 273 -18.41 7.90 -27.65
N GLY A 274 -17.61 6.84 -27.81
CA GLY A 274 -16.78 6.61 -28.98
C GLY A 274 -17.10 5.33 -29.74
N GLY A 275 -16.45 5.17 -30.89
CA GLY A 275 -16.48 3.97 -31.70
C GLY A 275 -15.30 3.05 -31.39
N THR A 276 -15.29 1.87 -31.99
CA THR A 276 -14.18 0.92 -31.86
C THR A 276 -13.65 0.52 -33.23
N ARG A 277 -12.45 -0.04 -33.26
CA ARG A 277 -11.81 -0.58 -34.46
C ARG A 277 -11.50 -2.06 -34.25
N GLN A 278 -11.34 -2.82 -35.33
CA GLN A 278 -11.00 -4.23 -35.27
C GLN A 278 -10.16 -4.67 -36.47
N MET A 279 -9.31 -5.67 -36.25
CA MET A 279 -8.51 -6.32 -37.29
C MET A 279 -8.56 -7.85 -37.14
N MET A 280 -8.38 -8.56 -38.25
CA MET A 280 -8.30 -10.02 -38.25
C MET A 280 -6.94 -10.46 -37.72
N ALA A 281 -6.93 -11.43 -36.81
CA ALA A 281 -5.72 -12.03 -36.26
C ALA A 281 -4.97 -12.84 -37.33
N ASN A 282 -3.65 -12.64 -37.39
CA ASN A 282 -2.76 -13.28 -38.34
C ASN A 282 -1.54 -13.87 -37.61
N LYS A 283 -0.89 -14.88 -38.20
CA LYS A 283 0.31 -15.50 -37.63
C LYS A 283 1.52 -14.55 -37.63
N ASN A 284 1.57 -13.64 -38.59
CA ASN A 284 2.59 -12.58 -38.68
C ASN A 284 1.90 -11.22 -38.64
N THR A 285 2.63 -10.19 -38.18
CA THR A 285 2.12 -8.81 -38.20
C THR A 285 1.85 -8.37 -39.64
N THR A 286 0.59 -8.10 -39.95
CA THR A 286 0.11 -7.57 -41.25
C THR A 286 -0.62 -6.25 -41.07
N SER A 287 -1.15 -6.00 -39.86
CA SER A 287 -1.74 -4.73 -39.45
C SER A 287 -1.34 -4.40 -38.02
N GLN A 288 -1.21 -3.11 -37.72
CA GLN A 288 -0.80 -2.61 -36.40
C GLN A 288 -1.44 -1.24 -36.13
N VAL A 289 -1.65 -0.95 -34.84
CA VAL A 289 -2.04 0.38 -34.36
C VAL A 289 -0.93 0.94 -33.49
N VAL A 290 -0.59 2.20 -33.71
CA VAL A 290 0.43 2.93 -32.96
C VAL A 290 -0.22 4.13 -32.27
N TYR A 291 -0.11 4.16 -30.95
CA TYR A 291 -0.52 5.24 -30.09
C TYR A 291 0.72 6.02 -29.66
N THR A 292 0.85 7.27 -30.09
CA THR A 292 2.00 8.14 -29.75
C THR A 292 1.55 9.27 -28.83
N SER A 293 2.15 9.39 -27.65
CA SER A 293 1.89 10.45 -26.66
C SER A 293 2.84 11.63 -26.80
N GLU A 294 2.38 12.82 -26.43
CA GLU A 294 3.25 13.95 -26.07
C GLU A 294 3.27 14.09 -24.54
N ILE A 295 4.36 13.66 -23.91
CA ILE A 295 4.46 13.62 -22.45
C ILE A 295 4.69 15.04 -21.89
N PRO A 296 3.80 15.57 -21.03
CA PRO A 296 3.88 16.96 -20.57
C PRO A 296 5.02 17.19 -19.57
N GLU A 297 5.36 16.17 -18.78
CA GLU A 297 6.37 16.22 -17.73
C GLU A 297 7.04 14.85 -17.55
N SER A 298 8.37 14.83 -17.39
CA SER A 298 9.11 13.59 -17.10
C SER A 298 8.62 12.98 -15.79
N GLY A 299 8.38 11.68 -15.79
CA GLY A 299 7.91 10.99 -14.60
C GLY A 299 7.35 9.61 -14.88
N LYS A 300 6.80 9.01 -13.82
CA LYS A 300 6.11 7.74 -13.91
C LYS A 300 4.65 7.96 -14.32
N TYR A 301 4.19 7.17 -15.28
CA TYR A 301 2.80 7.14 -15.75
C TYR A 301 2.34 5.68 -15.78
N ALA A 302 1.19 5.40 -15.17
CA ALA A 302 0.47 4.16 -15.42
C ALA A 302 -0.04 4.15 -16.86
N VAL A 303 0.15 3.03 -17.56
CA VAL A 303 -0.37 2.81 -18.90
C VAL A 303 -1.60 1.92 -18.79
N TYR A 304 -2.71 2.42 -19.28
CA TYR A 304 -3.98 1.71 -19.39
C TYR A 304 -4.36 1.56 -20.86
N ILE A 305 -4.99 0.43 -21.19
CA ILE A 305 -5.58 0.17 -22.50
C ILE A 305 -7.08 -0.04 -22.35
N SER A 306 -7.81 0.14 -23.45
CA SER A 306 -9.16 -0.37 -23.59
C SER A 306 -9.36 -1.15 -24.88
N TYR A 307 -10.41 -1.96 -24.88
CA TYR A 307 -10.88 -2.79 -25.98
C TYR A 307 -12.31 -3.26 -25.65
N VAL A 308 -12.99 -3.82 -26.65
CA VAL A 308 -14.30 -4.43 -26.47
C VAL A 308 -14.15 -5.90 -26.13
N ARG A 309 -14.89 -6.37 -25.12
CA ARG A 309 -14.98 -7.79 -24.78
C ARG A 309 -15.83 -8.58 -25.77
N ASN A 310 -15.26 -9.58 -26.45
CA ASN A 310 -16.03 -10.50 -27.28
C ASN A 310 -15.43 -11.92 -27.26
N ASP A 311 -16.27 -12.95 -27.27
CA ASP A 311 -15.84 -14.36 -27.31
C ASP A 311 -15.17 -14.72 -28.66
N GLU A 312 -15.40 -13.90 -29.71
CA GLU A 312 -14.71 -13.98 -31.01
C GLU A 312 -13.31 -13.33 -31.02
N ASN A 313 -12.92 -12.64 -29.94
CA ASN A 313 -11.60 -12.04 -29.84
C ASN A 313 -10.52 -13.05 -29.46
N ILE A 314 -9.27 -12.68 -29.70
CA ILE A 314 -8.09 -13.45 -29.30
C ILE A 314 -7.79 -13.33 -27.80
N THR A 315 -7.12 -14.34 -27.25
CA THR A 315 -6.66 -14.35 -25.84
C THR A 315 -5.22 -13.85 -25.68
N ASP A 316 -4.52 -13.58 -26.78
CA ASP A 316 -3.09 -13.24 -26.84
C ASP A 316 -2.82 -11.95 -27.65
N ALA A 317 -3.66 -10.93 -27.50
CA ALA A 317 -3.44 -9.64 -28.16
C ALA A 317 -2.11 -9.01 -27.71
N HIS A 318 -1.22 -8.74 -28.68
CA HIS A 318 0.15 -8.36 -28.40
C HIS A 318 0.32 -6.84 -28.35
N TYR A 319 0.56 -6.32 -27.14
CA TYR A 319 0.86 -4.91 -26.89
C TYR A 319 2.34 -4.71 -26.57
N THR A 320 2.91 -3.60 -27.06
CA THR A 320 4.29 -3.18 -26.75
C THR A 320 4.29 -1.75 -26.24
N VAL A 321 4.81 -1.53 -25.03
CA VAL A 321 5.01 -0.19 -24.43
C VAL A 321 6.47 0.19 -24.59
N PHE A 322 6.74 1.30 -25.28
CA PHE A 322 8.07 1.90 -25.39
C PHE A 322 8.20 3.03 -24.36
N HIS A 323 9.17 2.88 -23.46
CA HIS A 323 9.43 3.78 -22.35
C HIS A 323 10.93 4.10 -22.26
N SER A 324 11.35 5.00 -21.36
CA SER A 324 12.75 5.44 -21.33
C SER A 324 13.75 4.37 -20.83
N GLY A 325 13.26 3.19 -20.45
CA GLY A 325 14.08 2.01 -20.09
C GLY A 325 14.13 0.93 -21.17
N GLY A 326 13.46 1.12 -22.31
CA GLY A 326 13.40 0.15 -23.41
C GLY A 326 11.97 -0.12 -23.88
N LYS A 327 11.65 -1.40 -24.08
CA LYS A 327 10.29 -1.84 -24.43
C LYS A 327 9.82 -2.94 -23.49
N THR A 328 8.54 -2.95 -23.12
CA THR A 328 7.89 -4.03 -22.37
C THR A 328 6.73 -4.58 -23.19
N GLU A 329 6.64 -5.90 -23.29
CA GLU A 329 5.68 -6.60 -24.14
C GLU A 329 4.65 -7.37 -23.30
N PHE A 330 3.40 -7.35 -23.76
CA PHE A 330 2.24 -7.90 -23.05
C PHE A 330 1.38 -8.75 -23.98
N LEU A 331 0.80 -9.82 -23.42
CA LEU A 331 -0.31 -10.54 -24.03
C LEU A 331 -1.59 -10.26 -23.25
N VAL A 332 -2.62 -9.78 -23.93
CA VAL A 332 -3.90 -9.39 -23.34
C VAL A 332 -5.01 -10.31 -23.81
N ASN A 333 -5.78 -10.84 -22.87
CA ASN A 333 -6.92 -11.68 -23.16
C ASN A 333 -8.17 -10.83 -23.43
N GLN A 334 -8.50 -10.58 -24.71
CA GLN A 334 -9.62 -9.71 -25.10
C GLN A 334 -10.99 -10.40 -25.09
N THR A 335 -11.08 -11.64 -24.61
CA THR A 335 -12.36 -12.37 -24.42
C THR A 335 -13.03 -12.07 -23.08
N ILE A 336 -12.26 -11.53 -22.14
CA ILE A 336 -12.66 -11.08 -20.80
C ILE A 336 -12.05 -9.70 -20.58
N GLY A 337 -12.53 -8.94 -19.60
CA GLY A 337 -12.15 -7.53 -19.50
C GLY A 337 -12.59 -6.73 -20.73
N GLY A 338 -12.42 -5.41 -20.71
CA GLY A 338 -12.86 -4.51 -21.80
C GLY A 338 -14.10 -3.67 -21.46
N GLY A 339 -14.35 -2.63 -22.25
CA GLY A 339 -15.33 -1.57 -21.92
C GLY A 339 -14.99 -0.79 -20.65
N THR A 340 -13.72 -0.81 -20.26
CA THR A 340 -13.13 -0.15 -19.09
C THR A 340 -11.61 0.01 -19.34
N TRP A 341 -10.92 0.71 -18.45
CA TRP A 341 -9.46 0.75 -18.40
C TRP A 341 -8.88 -0.55 -17.82
N ILE A 342 -7.89 -1.13 -18.52
CA ILE A 342 -7.08 -2.28 -18.10
C ILE A 342 -5.63 -1.82 -17.92
N TYR A 343 -5.06 -2.05 -16.75
CA TYR A 343 -3.71 -1.61 -16.39
C TYR A 343 -2.65 -2.56 -16.98
N LEU A 344 -1.61 -2.01 -17.62
CA LEU A 344 -0.46 -2.79 -18.11
C LEU A 344 0.76 -2.68 -17.19
N GLY A 345 0.92 -1.55 -16.50
CA GLY A 345 2.12 -1.25 -15.72
C GLY A 345 2.34 0.25 -15.59
N THR A 346 3.31 0.63 -14.77
CA THR A 346 3.75 2.02 -14.58
C THR A 346 5.17 2.17 -15.08
N PHE A 347 5.39 3.12 -15.99
CA PHE A 347 6.66 3.28 -16.69
C PHE A 347 7.16 4.71 -16.60
N GLN A 348 8.49 4.87 -16.65
CA GLN A 348 9.14 6.17 -16.75
C GLN A 348 9.06 6.67 -18.20
N PHE A 349 8.56 7.89 -18.37
CA PHE A 349 8.57 8.61 -19.64
C PHE A 349 9.27 9.96 -19.45
N GLU A 350 9.96 10.41 -20.50
CA GLU A 350 10.61 11.73 -20.50
C GLU A 350 9.72 12.78 -21.17
N LYS A 351 9.78 14.02 -20.68
CA LYS A 351 9.07 15.15 -21.26
C LYS A 351 9.41 15.30 -22.75
N GLY A 352 8.38 15.47 -23.58
CA GLY A 352 8.53 15.60 -25.03
C GLY A 352 9.01 14.33 -25.74
N MET A 353 9.23 13.22 -25.01
CA MET A 353 9.38 11.92 -25.63
C MET A 353 8.04 11.51 -26.24
N ASN A 354 8.09 11.02 -27.47
CA ASN A 354 6.98 10.35 -28.13
C ASN A 354 6.80 8.96 -27.52
N GLY A 355 6.21 8.89 -26.31
CA GLY A 355 5.86 7.63 -25.68
C GLY A 355 4.99 6.83 -26.62
N LYS A 356 5.36 5.58 -26.89
CA LYS A 356 4.73 4.80 -27.97
C LYS A 356 4.15 3.51 -27.41
N ILE A 357 2.89 3.25 -27.72
CA ILE A 357 2.22 1.99 -27.42
C ILE A 357 1.78 1.39 -28.75
N GLU A 358 2.08 0.13 -28.96
CA GLU A 358 1.76 -0.58 -30.21
C GLU A 358 0.86 -1.77 -29.92
N LEU A 359 -0.14 -1.99 -30.78
CA LEU A 359 -0.98 -3.19 -30.79
C LEU A 359 -0.91 -3.84 -32.17
N SER A 360 -0.40 -5.06 -32.25
CA SER A 360 -0.31 -5.81 -33.51
C SER A 360 -1.45 -6.81 -33.68
N ASN A 361 -1.77 -7.19 -34.92
CA ASN A 361 -2.68 -8.31 -35.18
C ASN A 361 -2.02 -9.69 -35.14
N GLN A 362 -0.76 -9.78 -34.69
CA GLN A 362 -0.06 -11.05 -34.56
C GLN A 362 -0.65 -11.88 -33.40
N SER A 363 -1.03 -13.13 -33.69
CA SER A 363 -1.61 -14.03 -32.70
C SER A 363 -1.49 -15.49 -33.15
N ASN A 364 -1.51 -16.41 -32.19
CA ASN A 364 -1.60 -17.84 -32.47
C ASN A 364 -3.03 -18.29 -32.81
N GLU A 365 -4.04 -17.45 -32.55
CA GLU A 365 -5.46 -17.69 -32.79
C GLU A 365 -5.94 -17.06 -34.11
N THR A 366 -5.39 -17.52 -35.23
CA THR A 366 -5.75 -17.00 -36.56
C THR A 366 -7.24 -17.18 -36.88
N GLY A 367 -7.86 -16.20 -37.54
CA GLY A 367 -9.29 -16.23 -37.91
C GLY A 367 -10.23 -15.69 -36.82
N LYS A 368 -9.68 -15.22 -35.69
CA LYS A 368 -10.36 -14.43 -34.67
C LYS A 368 -10.07 -12.94 -34.81
N LEU A 369 -10.69 -12.12 -33.97
CA LEU A 369 -10.57 -10.66 -34.02
C LEU A 369 -9.61 -10.12 -32.95
N VAL A 370 -8.95 -9.02 -33.30
CA VAL A 370 -8.26 -8.13 -32.37
C VAL A 370 -9.09 -6.86 -32.26
N SER A 371 -9.54 -6.54 -31.06
CA SER A 371 -10.29 -5.32 -30.75
C SER A 371 -9.33 -4.17 -30.41
N VAL A 372 -9.67 -2.99 -30.88
CA VAL A 372 -8.87 -1.76 -30.77
C VAL A 372 -9.79 -0.63 -30.32
N ASP A 373 -9.34 0.11 -29.31
CA ASP A 373 -10.01 1.29 -28.75
C ASP A 373 -8.93 2.30 -28.32
N ALA A 374 -9.00 2.84 -27.09
CA ALA A 374 -8.12 3.87 -26.58
C ALA A 374 -6.95 3.37 -25.70
N VAL A 375 -5.94 4.25 -25.55
CA VAL A 375 -4.85 4.15 -24.58
C VAL A 375 -4.85 5.38 -23.67
N ARG A 376 -4.61 5.19 -22.37
CA ARG A 376 -4.49 6.25 -21.37
C ARG A 376 -3.16 6.15 -20.62
N LEU A 377 -2.44 7.25 -20.48
CA LEU A 377 -1.24 7.39 -19.66
C LEU A 377 -1.50 8.38 -18.53
N GLY A 378 -1.25 7.98 -17.28
CA GLY A 378 -1.44 8.85 -16.12
C GLY A 378 -2.81 8.69 -15.44
N GLY A 379 -2.89 9.09 -14.16
CA GLY A 379 -4.11 9.02 -13.34
C GLY A 379 -5.05 10.21 -13.53
N GLY A 380 -4.51 11.39 -13.81
CA GLY A 380 -5.27 12.59 -14.12
C GLY A 380 -5.98 13.25 -12.94
N MET A 381 -6.77 14.27 -13.27
CA MET A 381 -7.60 15.02 -12.32
C MET A 381 -9.05 14.52 -12.34
N GLY A 382 -9.74 14.68 -11.21
CA GLY A 382 -11.17 14.45 -11.10
C GLY A 382 -11.96 15.40 -12.02
N ASN A 383 -12.85 14.84 -12.84
CA ASN A 383 -13.61 15.57 -13.85
C ASN A 383 -15.12 15.28 -13.79
N VAL A 384 -15.60 14.71 -12.69
CA VAL A 384 -17.03 14.51 -12.45
C VAL A 384 -17.57 15.71 -11.68
N VAL A 385 -18.58 16.40 -12.22
CA VAL A 385 -19.18 17.59 -11.57
C VAL A 385 -20.36 17.22 -10.68
N ARG A 386 -20.50 17.97 -9.59
CA ARG A 386 -21.59 17.88 -8.61
C ARG A 386 -22.10 19.26 -8.22
N GLY A 387 -23.37 19.32 -7.86
CA GLY A 387 -24.03 20.55 -7.45
C GLY A 387 -25.54 20.50 -7.62
N ARG A 388 -26.18 21.66 -7.43
CA ARG A 388 -27.65 21.80 -7.52
C ARG A 388 -28.10 21.63 -8.98
N SER A 389 -29.30 21.08 -9.17
CA SER A 389 -29.80 20.73 -10.52
C SER A 389 -29.79 21.92 -11.50
N GLY A 390 -30.15 23.13 -11.06
CA GLY A 390 -30.13 24.31 -11.93
C GLY A 390 -28.73 24.71 -12.38
N ASP A 391 -27.71 24.53 -11.53
CA ASP A 391 -26.32 24.79 -11.88
C ASP A 391 -25.83 23.74 -12.89
N MET A 392 -26.18 22.46 -12.68
CA MET A 392 -25.85 21.36 -13.60
C MET A 392 -26.51 21.54 -14.98
N ASP A 393 -27.78 21.97 -15.03
CA ASP A 393 -28.48 22.25 -16.29
C ASP A 393 -27.82 23.40 -17.08
N GLN A 394 -27.33 24.43 -16.37
CA GLN A 394 -26.61 25.53 -17.00
C GLN A 394 -25.25 25.08 -17.51
N LEU A 395 -24.50 24.30 -16.72
CA LEU A 395 -23.22 23.74 -17.14
C LEU A 395 -23.37 22.83 -18.36
N LEU A 396 -24.40 21.97 -18.39
CA LEU A 396 -24.69 21.11 -19.53
C LEU A 396 -24.86 21.93 -20.81
N LYS A 397 -25.67 22.99 -20.79
CA LYS A 397 -25.88 23.87 -21.95
C LYS A 397 -24.59 24.53 -22.43
N LEU A 398 -23.75 25.00 -21.49
CA LEU A 398 -22.46 25.60 -21.82
C LEU A 398 -21.49 24.59 -22.42
N ARG A 399 -21.42 23.40 -21.83
CA ARG A 399 -20.58 22.29 -22.27
C ARG A 399 -20.98 21.80 -23.66
N ASP A 400 -22.26 21.60 -23.92
CA ASP A 400 -22.73 21.12 -25.22
C ASP A 400 -22.47 22.16 -26.34
N ALA A 401 -22.46 23.45 -26.00
CA ALA A 401 -22.15 24.52 -26.95
C ALA A 401 -20.65 24.68 -27.23
N GLN A 402 -19.76 24.36 -26.27
CA GLN A 402 -18.33 24.71 -26.34
C GLN A 402 -17.37 23.51 -26.27
N GLY A 403 -17.83 22.34 -25.80
CA GLY A 403 -17.01 21.15 -25.58
C GLY A 403 -15.76 21.45 -24.77
N PHE A 404 -14.62 20.92 -25.19
CA PHE A 404 -13.30 21.19 -24.58
C PHE A 404 -12.82 22.65 -24.71
N ALA A 405 -13.47 23.49 -25.52
CA ALA A 405 -13.16 24.92 -25.58
C ALA A 405 -13.78 25.72 -24.43
N LEU A 406 -14.66 25.11 -23.61
CA LEU A 406 -15.24 25.73 -22.44
C LEU A 406 -14.14 26.08 -21.41
N ASP A 407 -14.13 27.34 -20.97
CA ASP A 407 -13.24 27.81 -19.91
C ASP A 407 -13.41 26.98 -18.63
N TRP A 408 -12.30 26.40 -18.17
CA TRP A 408 -12.22 25.57 -16.97
C TRP A 408 -12.71 26.28 -15.71
N SER A 409 -12.57 27.61 -15.64
CA SER A 409 -13.06 28.43 -14.52
C SER A 409 -14.58 28.31 -14.30
N LYS A 410 -15.34 27.88 -15.32
CA LYS A 410 -16.80 27.74 -15.27
C LYS A 410 -17.27 26.44 -14.60
N TRP A 411 -16.50 25.36 -14.73
CA TRP A 411 -16.94 24.03 -14.28
C TRP A 411 -16.06 23.46 -13.17
N LEU A 412 -14.78 23.83 -13.10
CA LEU A 412 -13.85 23.30 -12.09
C LEU A 412 -14.35 23.49 -10.64
N PRO A 413 -15.02 24.60 -10.26
CA PRO A 413 -15.59 24.75 -8.91
C PRO A 413 -16.62 23.69 -8.52
N PHE A 414 -17.23 23.01 -9.50
CA PHE A 414 -18.21 21.94 -9.30
C PHE A 414 -17.58 20.54 -9.32
N ALA A 415 -16.34 20.41 -9.79
CA ALA A 415 -15.57 19.18 -9.70
C ALA A 415 -14.88 19.07 -8.33
N SER A 416 -14.28 17.92 -8.06
CA SER A 416 -13.57 17.64 -6.79
C SER A 416 -12.37 18.54 -6.54
N GLN A 417 -11.78 19.13 -7.61
CA GLN A 417 -10.52 19.89 -7.60
C GLN A 417 -9.32 19.07 -7.08
N ARG A 418 -9.43 17.73 -7.12
CA ARG A 418 -8.39 16.82 -6.64
C ARG A 418 -7.93 15.85 -7.73
N PRO A 419 -6.71 15.30 -7.62
CA PRO A 419 -6.29 14.16 -8.42
C PRO A 419 -7.25 12.98 -8.26
N ARG A 420 -7.47 12.22 -9.32
CA ARG A 420 -8.49 11.16 -9.36
C ARG A 420 -8.25 10.05 -8.32
N TYR A 421 -7.00 9.79 -7.96
CA TYR A 421 -6.65 8.81 -6.92
C TYR A 421 -7.20 9.15 -5.53
N GLN A 422 -7.48 10.43 -5.27
CA GLN A 422 -8.05 10.90 -4.01
C GLN A 422 -9.58 10.78 -3.96
N GLU A 423 -10.25 10.65 -5.11
CA GLU A 423 -11.72 10.59 -5.18
C GLU A 423 -12.26 9.25 -4.66
N GLY A 424 -13.51 9.28 -4.19
CA GLY A 424 -14.28 8.07 -3.89
C GLY A 424 -14.43 7.18 -5.12
N ALA A 425 -14.58 5.87 -4.88
CA ALA A 425 -14.72 4.83 -5.90
C ALA A 425 -15.82 5.17 -6.91
N ARG A 426 -16.97 5.73 -6.49
CA ARG A 426 -18.08 6.01 -7.42
C ARG A 426 -17.70 6.93 -8.58
N TYR A 427 -16.80 7.89 -8.37
CA TYR A 427 -16.39 8.84 -9.42
C TYR A 427 -15.42 8.18 -10.40
N TYR A 428 -14.46 7.41 -9.87
CA TYR A 428 -13.56 6.63 -10.71
C TYR A 428 -14.31 5.56 -11.50
N LEU A 429 -15.26 4.85 -10.89
CA LEU A 429 -16.06 3.82 -11.58
C LEU A 429 -16.93 4.43 -12.68
N GLN A 430 -17.46 5.65 -12.49
CA GLN A 430 -18.12 6.39 -13.55
C GLN A 430 -17.15 6.69 -14.71
N TYR A 431 -15.97 7.25 -14.39
CA TYR A 431 -14.94 7.57 -15.38
C TYR A 431 -14.40 6.32 -16.10
N ALA A 432 -14.28 5.20 -15.39
CA ALA A 432 -13.83 3.91 -15.90
C ALA A 432 -14.94 3.14 -16.65
N GLY A 433 -16.11 3.75 -16.84
CA GLY A 433 -17.15 3.21 -17.70
C GLY A 433 -18.02 2.12 -17.11
N MET A 434 -18.04 1.98 -15.79
CA MET A 434 -18.99 1.07 -15.15
C MET A 434 -20.44 1.51 -15.41
N PRO A 435 -21.40 0.59 -15.52
CA PRO A 435 -22.79 0.94 -15.74
C PRO A 435 -23.42 1.62 -14.52
N ASP A 436 -24.24 2.63 -14.76
CA ASP A 436 -24.72 3.62 -13.79
C ASP A 436 -25.44 3.02 -12.57
N THR A 437 -26.74 2.77 -12.68
CA THR A 437 -27.64 2.24 -11.65
C THR A 437 -27.35 0.78 -11.30
N LEU A 438 -26.52 0.14 -12.10
CA LEU A 438 -26.10 -1.23 -11.88
C LEU A 438 -24.91 -1.33 -10.93
N VAL A 439 -24.00 -0.35 -10.93
CA VAL A 439 -22.76 -0.40 -10.14
C VAL A 439 -22.63 0.77 -9.16
N TYR A 440 -22.76 2.03 -9.60
CA TYR A 440 -22.32 3.17 -8.79
C TYR A 440 -23.40 4.23 -8.47
N ILE A 441 -24.63 4.08 -8.95
CA ILE A 441 -25.77 4.94 -8.56
C ILE A 441 -26.89 4.09 -7.96
N LEU A 442 -26.65 3.57 -6.76
CA LEU A 442 -27.47 2.54 -6.12
C LEU A 442 -28.61 3.15 -5.30
N ASN A 443 -28.45 4.39 -4.82
CA ASN A 443 -29.35 5.02 -3.84
C ASN A 443 -30.26 6.12 -4.45
N LYS A 444 -30.93 5.83 -5.58
CA LYS A 444 -31.86 6.78 -6.25
C LYS A 444 -33.20 7.03 -5.52
N VAL A 445 -33.39 6.61 -4.26
CA VAL A 445 -34.67 6.77 -3.51
C VAL A 445 -34.47 7.17 -2.04
N LYS A 446 -35.45 7.95 -1.52
CA LYS A 446 -35.65 8.50 -0.17
C LYS A 446 -34.78 7.91 0.95
N VAL A 447 -33.88 8.73 1.48
CA VAL A 447 -33.06 8.44 2.67
C VAL A 447 -33.91 8.64 3.95
N ASP A 448 -33.74 7.76 4.94
CA ASP A 448 -34.38 7.88 6.26
C ASP A 448 -33.59 8.86 7.15
N TYR A 449 -34.21 9.98 7.51
CA TYR A 449 -33.64 11.04 8.34
C TYR A 449 -34.18 11.07 9.76
N SER A 450 -34.92 10.04 10.20
CA SER A 450 -35.51 9.99 11.55
C SER A 450 -34.48 10.23 12.68
N ASN A 451 -33.21 9.95 12.42
CA ASN A 451 -32.09 10.13 13.35
C ASN A 451 -31.58 11.58 13.47
N ARG A 452 -31.95 12.49 12.54
CA ARG A 452 -31.42 13.87 12.46
C ARG A 452 -32.30 14.94 13.12
N GLY A 453 -33.19 14.52 14.03
CA GLY A 453 -33.98 15.44 14.85
C GLY A 453 -34.85 16.40 14.04
N LYS A 454 -34.92 17.68 14.45
CA LYS A 454 -35.85 18.68 13.89
C LYS A 454 -35.54 19.06 12.43
N ASP A 455 -34.32 18.83 11.97
CA ASP A 455 -33.87 19.21 10.62
C ASP A 455 -34.07 18.09 9.59
N ALA A 456 -34.53 16.91 10.04
CA ALA A 456 -34.74 15.72 9.22
C ALA A 456 -35.52 15.99 7.92
N ALA A 457 -36.57 16.82 7.99
CA ALA A 457 -37.39 17.15 6.82
C ALA A 457 -36.66 18.05 5.80
N ALA A 458 -35.78 18.94 6.25
CA ALA A 458 -34.98 19.80 5.38
C ALA A 458 -33.89 18.98 4.66
N PHE A 459 -33.23 18.07 5.39
CA PHE A 459 -32.26 17.13 4.84
C PHE A 459 -32.90 16.14 3.86
N ALA A 460 -34.08 15.60 4.19
CA ALA A 460 -34.86 14.71 3.32
C ALA A 460 -35.22 15.31 1.96
N LYS A 461 -35.39 16.63 1.89
CA LYS A 461 -35.68 17.33 0.64
C LYS A 461 -34.43 17.55 -0.21
N ARG A 462 -33.25 17.70 0.41
CA ARG A 462 -31.98 17.98 -0.28
C ARG A 462 -31.37 16.75 -0.96
N GLU A 463 -31.50 15.57 -0.37
CA GLU A 463 -30.95 14.31 -0.91
C GLU A 463 -32.00 13.42 -1.60
N ALA A 464 -33.15 13.94 -2.00
CA ALA A 464 -34.16 13.12 -2.68
C ALA A 464 -33.57 12.52 -3.97
N GLY A 465 -33.10 11.26 -3.88
CA GLY A 465 -32.45 10.52 -4.96
C GLY A 465 -30.94 10.74 -5.14
N LYS A 466 -30.21 11.33 -4.17
CA LYS A 466 -28.75 11.56 -4.25
C LYS A 466 -28.06 11.24 -2.92
N ASN A 467 -27.18 10.25 -2.88
CA ASN A 467 -26.34 9.96 -1.71
C ASN A 467 -24.98 9.39 -2.13
N ASP A 468 -24.04 10.29 -2.47
CA ASP A 468 -22.73 9.95 -2.98
C ASP A 468 -21.88 9.16 -2.00
N TYR A 469 -22.03 9.41 -0.70
CA TYR A 469 -21.32 8.66 0.33
C TYR A 469 -21.72 7.18 0.34
N LYS A 470 -23.03 6.88 0.34
CA LYS A 470 -23.50 5.48 0.29
C LYS A 470 -23.16 4.83 -1.04
N ASP A 471 -23.33 5.56 -2.13
CA ASP A 471 -22.99 5.05 -3.46
C ASP A 471 -21.49 4.72 -3.56
N ASP A 472 -20.60 5.49 -2.94
CA ASP A 472 -19.15 5.22 -2.90
C ASP A 472 -18.85 3.82 -2.33
N TYR A 473 -19.13 3.56 -1.06
CA TYR A 473 -18.74 2.28 -0.46
C TYR A 473 -19.60 1.10 -0.95
N GLN A 474 -20.86 1.33 -1.31
CA GLN A 474 -21.73 0.25 -1.80
C GLN A 474 -21.34 -0.20 -3.22
N SER A 475 -20.84 0.73 -4.05
CA SER A 475 -20.49 0.44 -5.43
C SER A 475 -19.39 -0.61 -5.57
N ARG A 476 -18.45 -0.68 -4.63
CA ARG A 476 -17.29 -1.58 -4.68
C ARG A 476 -17.71 -3.04 -4.72
N GLY A 477 -18.70 -3.42 -3.92
CA GLY A 477 -19.22 -4.79 -3.93
C GLY A 477 -20.01 -5.13 -5.19
N GLU A 478 -20.75 -4.18 -5.75
CA GLU A 478 -21.43 -4.35 -7.03
C GLU A 478 -20.45 -4.34 -8.22
N TRP A 479 -19.36 -3.59 -8.12
CA TRP A 479 -18.28 -3.59 -9.08
C TRP A 479 -17.61 -4.96 -9.16
N VAL A 480 -17.30 -5.61 -8.02
CA VAL A 480 -16.79 -7.00 -8.00
C VAL A 480 -17.75 -7.95 -8.73
N ASN A 481 -19.05 -7.81 -8.49
CA ASN A 481 -20.07 -8.60 -9.16
C ASN A 481 -20.13 -8.32 -10.68
N TYR A 482 -19.89 -7.08 -11.11
CA TYR A 482 -19.81 -6.72 -12.52
C TYR A 482 -18.54 -7.24 -13.19
N LEU A 483 -17.40 -7.27 -12.49
CA LEU A 483 -16.18 -7.92 -12.96
C LEU A 483 -16.47 -9.38 -13.32
N LEU A 484 -17.15 -10.11 -12.43
CA LEU A 484 -17.54 -11.51 -12.64
C LEU A 484 -18.52 -11.69 -13.80
N GLY A 485 -19.57 -10.87 -13.86
CA GLY A 485 -20.67 -11.04 -14.81
C GLY A 485 -21.54 -12.27 -14.52
N ALA A 486 -22.42 -12.63 -15.46
CA ALA A 486 -23.44 -13.66 -15.29
C ALA A 486 -22.86 -15.02 -14.86
N PRO A 487 -23.50 -15.75 -13.93
CA PRO A 487 -24.72 -15.40 -13.16
C PRO A 487 -24.41 -14.63 -11.85
N ASN A 488 -23.20 -14.09 -11.72
CA ASN A 488 -22.69 -13.36 -10.56
C ASN A 488 -22.75 -11.83 -10.75
N GLY A 489 -23.53 -11.33 -11.71
CA GLY A 489 -23.68 -9.91 -11.97
C GLY A 489 -24.21 -9.12 -10.77
N PRO A 490 -24.22 -7.78 -10.81
CA PRO A 490 -24.66 -6.94 -9.70
C PRO A 490 -26.11 -7.23 -9.28
N THR A 491 -26.48 -6.82 -8.06
CA THR A 491 -27.79 -7.13 -7.45
C THR A 491 -28.97 -6.75 -8.33
N ALA A 492 -28.91 -5.62 -9.03
CA ALA A 492 -29.98 -5.15 -9.90
C ALA A 492 -30.11 -5.97 -11.21
N ASN A 493 -29.05 -6.65 -11.66
CA ASN A 493 -29.09 -7.56 -12.81
C ASN A 493 -28.03 -8.69 -12.69
N PRO A 494 -28.35 -9.79 -12.00
CA PRO A 494 -27.41 -10.91 -11.83
C PRO A 494 -26.98 -11.61 -13.11
N GLU A 495 -27.77 -11.51 -14.18
CA GLU A 495 -27.54 -12.16 -15.48
C GLU A 495 -26.86 -11.22 -16.49
N VAL A 496 -26.40 -10.04 -16.08
CA VAL A 496 -25.63 -9.15 -16.96
C VAL A 496 -24.35 -9.85 -17.40
N LYS A 497 -23.97 -9.75 -18.68
CA LYS A 497 -22.75 -10.37 -19.23
C LYS A 497 -21.49 -9.99 -18.43
N GLY A 498 -21.43 -8.76 -17.91
CA GLY A 498 -20.31 -8.22 -17.11
C GLY A 498 -18.97 -8.28 -17.84
N LEU A 499 -17.87 -8.24 -17.10
CA LEU A 499 -16.52 -8.31 -17.67
C LEU A 499 -15.98 -9.74 -17.80
N GLY A 500 -16.63 -10.73 -17.19
CA GLY A 500 -16.22 -12.14 -17.27
C GLY A 500 -14.90 -12.45 -16.56
N ILE A 501 -14.40 -11.54 -15.72
CA ILE A 501 -13.15 -11.68 -14.98
C ILE A 501 -13.42 -12.55 -13.73
N PRO A 502 -12.73 -13.69 -13.60
CA PRO A 502 -12.97 -14.65 -12.54
C PRO A 502 -12.29 -14.26 -11.22
N VAL A 503 -12.89 -13.35 -10.45
CA VAL A 503 -12.38 -12.92 -9.15
C VAL A 503 -12.40 -14.07 -8.14
N ASP A 504 -11.27 -14.33 -7.48
CA ASP A 504 -11.10 -15.43 -6.51
C ASP A 504 -11.48 -15.01 -5.07
N MET A 505 -11.22 -13.76 -4.73
CA MET A 505 -11.58 -13.15 -3.44
C MET A 505 -11.61 -11.63 -3.51
N ALA A 506 -12.17 -11.00 -2.48
CA ALA A 506 -12.10 -9.56 -2.28
C ALA A 506 -11.61 -9.16 -0.88
N LEU A 507 -10.90 -8.03 -0.78
CA LEU A 507 -10.47 -7.41 0.48
C LEU A 507 -10.82 -5.92 0.48
N ALA A 508 -11.61 -5.49 1.46
CA ALA A 508 -11.78 -4.09 1.83
C ALA A 508 -10.83 -3.75 2.98
N PHE A 509 -9.87 -2.87 2.75
CA PHE A 509 -8.87 -2.47 3.75
C PHE A 509 -9.23 -1.11 4.38
N HIS A 510 -9.57 -1.13 5.66
CA HIS A 510 -9.98 0.02 6.46
C HIS A 510 -9.16 0.15 7.75
N THR A 511 -9.31 1.30 8.41
CA THR A 511 -8.95 1.48 9.82
C THR A 511 -10.12 2.06 10.62
N ASP A 512 -10.21 1.68 11.88
CA ASP A 512 -11.34 2.01 12.75
C ASP A 512 -11.19 3.41 13.38
N ALA A 513 -12.25 3.91 14.00
CA ALA A 513 -12.33 5.21 14.65
C ALA A 513 -12.54 5.10 16.17
N GLY A 514 -11.89 4.12 16.81
CA GLY A 514 -11.95 3.96 18.27
C GLY A 514 -10.91 4.82 18.99
N THR A 515 -11.14 5.14 20.27
CA THR A 515 -10.19 5.90 21.09
C THR A 515 -9.98 5.22 22.44
N THR A 516 -8.78 5.28 23.01
CA THR A 516 -8.51 4.87 24.40
C THR A 516 -7.94 6.05 25.21
N PRO A 517 -8.45 6.32 26.44
CA PRO A 517 -7.94 7.42 27.26
C PRO A 517 -6.46 7.28 27.63
N ASP A 518 -5.98 6.04 27.76
CA ASP A 518 -4.62 5.68 28.17
C ASP A 518 -3.70 5.34 27.00
N SER A 519 -4.18 5.49 25.75
CA SER A 519 -3.42 5.13 24.54
C SER A 519 -2.95 3.68 24.55
N THR A 520 -3.79 2.78 25.05
CA THR A 520 -3.66 1.35 24.75
C THR A 520 -4.01 1.09 23.29
N ILE A 521 -3.32 0.11 22.68
CA ILE A 521 -3.55 -0.30 21.29
C ILE A 521 -4.96 -0.88 21.14
N ILE A 522 -5.69 -0.42 20.13
CA ILE A 522 -7.03 -0.93 19.83
C ILE A 522 -6.93 -2.25 19.05
N GLY A 523 -6.05 -2.30 18.04
CA GLY A 523 -5.73 -3.51 17.29
C GLY A 523 -6.76 -3.89 16.23
N THR A 524 -6.68 -5.15 15.78
CA THR A 524 -7.21 -5.57 14.47
C THR A 524 -8.54 -6.30 14.57
N LEU A 525 -9.55 -5.83 13.85
CA LEU A 525 -10.89 -6.42 13.70
C LEU A 525 -11.09 -6.92 12.26
N MET A 526 -11.76 -8.06 12.09
CA MET A 526 -12.22 -8.53 10.78
C MET A 526 -13.73 -8.60 10.72
N ILE A 527 -14.30 -8.26 9.57
CA ILE A 527 -15.73 -8.31 9.28
C ILE A 527 -15.93 -9.16 8.03
N TYR A 528 -16.83 -10.13 8.12
CA TYR A 528 -17.25 -10.98 7.00
C TYR A 528 -18.77 -11.14 7.04
N ASP A 529 -19.34 -11.74 5.99
CA ASP A 529 -20.75 -12.11 6.00
C ASP A 529 -20.98 -13.52 5.46
N THR A 530 -21.84 -14.26 6.16
CA THR A 530 -22.37 -15.55 5.71
C THR A 530 -23.90 -15.57 5.60
N THR A 531 -24.55 -14.43 5.74
CA THR A 531 -26.00 -14.35 5.99
C THR A 531 -26.77 -13.63 4.89
N ASN A 532 -26.10 -12.83 4.07
CA ASN A 532 -26.69 -12.09 2.96
C ASN A 532 -26.82 -12.98 1.71
N GLY A 533 -27.95 -13.66 1.60
CA GLY A 533 -28.29 -14.53 0.47
C GLY A 533 -28.12 -16.03 0.78
N PRO A 534 -28.00 -16.89 -0.25
CA PRO A 534 -27.87 -18.34 -0.05
C PRO A 534 -26.59 -18.72 0.69
N ASP A 535 -26.59 -19.91 1.33
CA ASP A 535 -25.44 -20.46 2.08
C ASP A 535 -24.15 -20.63 1.25
N SER A 536 -24.26 -20.60 -0.08
CA SER A 536 -23.14 -20.71 -1.01
C SER A 536 -23.20 -19.62 -2.08
N PHE A 537 -22.03 -19.23 -2.56
CA PHE A 537 -21.85 -18.45 -3.78
C PHE A 537 -22.29 -19.28 -5.00
N LYS A 538 -22.51 -18.63 -6.16
CA LYS A 538 -23.02 -19.35 -7.36
C LYS A 538 -22.03 -20.38 -7.91
N ASN A 539 -20.74 -20.24 -7.61
CA ASN A 539 -19.72 -21.25 -7.91
C ASN A 539 -19.80 -22.48 -6.98
N GLY A 540 -20.79 -22.56 -6.10
CA GLY A 540 -21.02 -23.66 -5.16
C GLY A 540 -20.17 -23.59 -3.89
N GLN A 541 -19.22 -22.65 -3.79
CA GLN A 541 -18.40 -22.45 -2.60
C GLN A 541 -19.25 -21.87 -1.47
N SER A 542 -19.16 -22.46 -0.29
CA SER A 542 -19.83 -22.02 0.93
C SER A 542 -19.37 -20.61 1.34
N ARG A 543 -20.30 -19.75 1.76
CA ARG A 543 -19.97 -18.42 2.28
C ARG A 543 -19.11 -18.46 3.55
N TRP A 544 -19.06 -19.60 4.25
CA TRP A 544 -18.14 -19.81 5.36
C TRP A 544 -16.66 -19.74 4.95
N ALA A 545 -16.33 -19.81 3.66
CA ALA A 545 -15.00 -19.49 3.15
C ALA A 545 -14.58 -18.04 3.48
N SER A 546 -15.51 -17.09 3.56
CA SER A 546 -15.23 -15.71 4.02
C SER A 546 -14.77 -15.66 5.48
N ARG A 547 -15.33 -16.53 6.34
CA ARG A 547 -14.87 -16.66 7.72
C ARG A 547 -13.48 -17.28 7.79
N ASP A 548 -13.22 -18.33 6.99
CA ASP A 548 -11.90 -18.95 6.92
C ASP A 548 -10.84 -17.91 6.49
N LEU A 549 -11.14 -17.11 5.46
CA LEU A 549 -10.30 -15.99 5.02
C LEU A 549 -10.05 -15.00 6.17
N ALA A 550 -11.09 -14.56 6.88
CA ALA A 550 -10.98 -13.63 8.00
C ALA A 550 -10.08 -14.16 9.13
N ASP A 551 -10.26 -15.42 9.56
CA ASP A 551 -9.44 -16.03 10.62
C ASP A 551 -7.96 -16.12 10.19
N ILE A 552 -7.70 -16.67 8.99
CA ILE A 552 -6.35 -16.87 8.47
C ILE A 552 -5.59 -15.55 8.37
N VAL A 553 -6.20 -14.53 7.74
CA VAL A 553 -5.56 -13.22 7.56
C VAL A 553 -5.35 -12.54 8.90
N GLN A 554 -6.36 -12.49 9.78
CA GLN A 554 -6.22 -11.85 11.09
C GLN A 554 -5.16 -12.56 11.95
N SER A 555 -5.09 -13.89 11.91
CA SER A 555 -4.08 -14.66 12.66
C SER A 555 -2.68 -14.40 12.15
N GLN A 556 -2.50 -14.25 10.83
CA GLN A 556 -1.21 -13.87 10.26
C GLN A 556 -0.82 -12.45 10.67
N VAL A 557 -1.72 -11.47 10.48
CA VAL A 557 -1.49 -10.05 10.80
C VAL A 557 -1.17 -9.86 12.29
N VAL A 558 -2.04 -10.34 13.18
CA VAL A 558 -1.81 -10.18 14.63
C VAL A 558 -0.55 -10.90 15.07
N GLY A 559 -0.30 -12.12 14.57
CA GLY A 559 0.87 -12.90 14.95
C GLY A 559 2.19 -12.24 14.58
N ASP A 560 2.25 -11.56 13.44
CA ASP A 560 3.45 -10.83 13.00
C ASP A 560 3.62 -9.53 13.78
N LEU A 561 2.55 -8.74 13.95
CA LEU A 561 2.61 -7.48 14.71
C LEU A 561 2.98 -7.69 16.18
N GLN A 562 2.55 -8.79 16.79
CA GLN A 562 2.94 -9.16 18.16
C GLN A 562 4.44 -9.47 18.28
N LYS A 563 5.06 -10.03 17.23
CA LYS A 563 6.49 -10.36 17.25
C LYS A 563 7.38 -9.17 16.93
N LEU A 564 6.95 -8.32 16.00
CA LEU A 564 7.77 -7.23 15.46
C LEU A 564 7.60 -5.90 16.18
N TYR A 565 6.41 -5.59 16.68
CA TYR A 565 6.09 -4.23 17.15
C TYR A 565 5.56 -4.20 18.58
N PHE A 566 4.48 -4.91 18.86
CA PHE A 566 3.77 -4.77 20.12
C PHE A 566 3.25 -6.14 20.60
N PRO A 567 3.91 -6.81 21.56
CA PRO A 567 3.51 -8.14 22.02
C PRO A 567 2.06 -8.25 22.52
N GLN A 568 1.46 -7.13 22.91
CA GLN A 568 0.06 -7.05 23.33
C GLN A 568 -0.87 -6.53 22.22
N TRP A 569 -0.47 -6.59 20.94
CA TRP A 569 -1.32 -6.14 19.84
C TRP A 569 -2.64 -6.91 19.88
N THR A 570 -3.74 -6.19 20.03
CA THR A 570 -5.03 -6.78 20.36
C THR A 570 -5.65 -7.47 19.16
N ARG A 571 -6.04 -8.73 19.33
CA ARG A 571 -6.91 -9.45 18.39
C ARG A 571 -8.37 -9.15 18.70
N ARG A 572 -8.97 -8.24 17.95
CA ARG A 572 -10.41 -7.93 18.07
C ARG A 572 -11.26 -9.01 17.38
N GLY A 573 -12.57 -8.77 17.32
CA GLY A 573 -13.54 -9.78 16.90
C GLY A 573 -13.39 -10.25 15.45
N MET A 574 -14.14 -11.30 15.12
CA MET A 574 -14.44 -11.69 13.74
C MET A 574 -15.94 -11.55 13.54
N TRP A 575 -16.40 -10.37 13.10
CA TRP A 575 -17.80 -10.01 13.03
C TRP A 575 -18.47 -10.61 11.79
N ASN A 576 -19.50 -11.43 11.99
CA ASN A 576 -20.41 -11.83 10.92
C ASN A 576 -21.54 -10.79 10.80
N LYS A 577 -21.33 -9.76 9.97
CA LYS A 577 -22.24 -8.62 9.84
C LYS A 577 -22.37 -8.22 8.38
N GLN A 578 -23.58 -7.77 8.02
CA GLN A 578 -23.92 -7.37 6.65
C GLN A 578 -23.40 -5.96 6.29
N TYR A 579 -22.12 -5.70 6.52
CA TYR A 579 -21.47 -4.49 6.03
C TYR A 579 -21.40 -4.60 4.51
N SER A 580 -21.77 -3.54 3.80
CA SER A 580 -21.98 -3.60 2.34
C SER A 580 -20.80 -4.22 1.59
N GLU A 581 -19.59 -3.80 1.96
CA GLU A 581 -18.33 -4.24 1.34
C GLU A 581 -17.95 -5.69 1.68
N ALA A 582 -18.47 -6.24 2.78
CA ALA A 582 -18.32 -7.65 3.13
C ALA A 582 -19.45 -8.55 2.57
N ALA A 583 -20.64 -7.97 2.38
CA ALA A 583 -21.89 -8.72 2.14
C ALA A 583 -22.33 -8.75 0.67
N ARG A 584 -22.04 -7.71 -0.11
CA ARG A 584 -22.45 -7.61 -1.52
C ARG A 584 -21.61 -8.45 -2.49
N PRO A 585 -20.27 -8.57 -2.34
CA PRO A 585 -19.49 -9.40 -3.23
C PRO A 585 -19.96 -10.85 -3.24
N LYS A 586 -19.97 -11.46 -4.43
CA LYS A 586 -20.36 -12.86 -4.65
C LYS A 586 -19.17 -13.83 -4.65
N VAL A 587 -18.12 -13.47 -3.91
CA VAL A 587 -16.88 -14.23 -3.70
C VAL A 587 -16.47 -14.17 -2.23
N PRO A 588 -15.60 -15.07 -1.73
CA PRO A 588 -15.03 -14.95 -0.39
C PRO A 588 -14.46 -13.56 -0.16
N THR A 589 -14.94 -12.89 0.90
CA THR A 589 -14.63 -11.47 1.15
C THR A 589 -14.45 -11.19 2.63
N VAL A 590 -13.51 -10.31 2.96
CA VAL A 590 -13.33 -9.74 4.29
C VAL A 590 -13.17 -8.22 4.18
N LEU A 591 -13.78 -7.50 5.13
CA LEU A 591 -13.43 -6.12 5.45
C LEU A 591 -12.55 -6.14 6.68
N SER A 592 -11.39 -5.51 6.59
CA SER A 592 -10.45 -5.40 7.70
C SER A 592 -10.45 -4.02 8.29
N GLU A 593 -10.50 -3.95 9.61
CA GLU A 593 -10.26 -2.75 10.41
C GLU A 593 -8.92 -2.96 11.14
N LEU A 594 -7.82 -2.53 10.52
CA LEU A 594 -6.46 -2.93 10.95
C LEU A 594 -6.11 -2.46 12.36
N LEU A 595 -6.34 -1.17 12.61
CA LEU A 595 -5.98 -0.40 13.79
C LEU A 595 -6.96 0.76 13.92
N SER A 596 -6.82 1.63 14.91
CA SER A 596 -7.61 2.87 14.95
C SER A 596 -6.86 4.13 14.53
N HIS A 597 -7.35 4.85 13.52
CA HIS A 597 -6.77 6.13 13.09
C HIS A 597 -7.10 7.30 14.04
N GLN A 598 -8.06 7.13 14.95
CA GLN A 598 -8.37 8.12 15.99
C GLN A 598 -7.65 7.84 17.32
N ASN A 599 -6.81 6.81 17.39
CA ASN A 599 -6.07 6.49 18.60
C ASN A 599 -4.58 6.81 18.44
N PHE A 600 -4.05 7.67 19.30
CA PHE A 600 -2.67 8.14 19.18
C PHE A 600 -1.63 7.01 19.21
N ALA A 601 -1.76 6.01 20.09
CA ALA A 601 -0.78 4.93 20.17
C ALA A 601 -0.78 4.01 18.94
N ASP A 602 -1.95 3.75 18.34
CA ASP A 602 -2.02 3.03 17.07
C ASP A 602 -1.31 3.84 15.96
N MET A 603 -1.58 5.15 15.87
CA MET A 603 -0.98 6.01 14.85
C MET A 603 0.53 6.23 15.05
N ALA A 604 1.00 6.36 16.29
CA ALA A 604 2.42 6.52 16.59
C ALA A 604 3.25 5.32 16.11
N LEU A 605 2.67 4.11 16.07
CA LEU A 605 3.30 2.94 15.44
C LEU A 605 3.09 2.93 13.92
N ALA A 606 1.88 3.26 13.45
CA ALA A 606 1.50 3.11 12.06
C ALA A 606 2.19 4.08 11.09
N TYR A 607 2.70 5.20 11.59
CA TYR A 607 3.45 6.15 10.76
C TYR A 607 4.80 5.63 10.28
N ASP A 608 5.39 4.65 10.96
CA ASP A 608 6.63 4.04 10.52
C ASP A 608 6.42 3.30 9.18
N PRO A 609 7.12 3.67 8.09
CA PRO A 609 6.98 2.96 6.82
C PRO A 609 7.31 1.46 6.91
N ARG A 610 8.17 1.06 7.85
CA ARG A 610 8.49 -0.36 8.11
C ARG A 610 7.26 -1.10 8.66
N PHE A 611 6.46 -0.46 9.51
CA PHE A 611 5.18 -1.01 9.97
C PHE A 611 4.22 -1.23 8.80
N LYS A 612 4.13 -0.26 7.88
CA LYS A 612 3.29 -0.38 6.68
C LYS A 612 3.72 -1.54 5.79
N PHE A 613 5.04 -1.71 5.59
CA PHE A 613 5.59 -2.84 4.84
C PHE A 613 5.26 -4.18 5.51
N ASP A 614 5.57 -4.33 6.80
CA ASP A 614 5.43 -5.60 7.52
C ASP A 614 3.97 -6.03 7.65
N VAL A 615 3.07 -5.08 7.95
CA VAL A 615 1.65 -5.40 8.03
C VAL A 615 1.09 -5.80 6.66
N SER A 616 1.48 -5.10 5.60
CA SER A 616 1.08 -5.42 4.23
C SER A 616 1.60 -6.81 3.82
N ARG A 617 2.83 -7.14 4.22
CA ARG A 617 3.41 -8.48 4.04
C ARG A 617 2.61 -9.54 4.81
N ALA A 618 2.12 -9.24 6.00
CA ALA A 618 1.27 -10.15 6.76
C ALA A 618 -0.09 -10.39 6.09
N TYR A 619 -0.73 -9.36 5.51
CA TYR A 619 -1.94 -9.53 4.68
C TYR A 619 -1.67 -10.41 3.47
N TYR A 620 -0.59 -10.13 2.72
CA TYR A 620 -0.17 -10.94 1.59
C TYR A 620 0.02 -12.42 1.98
N LYS A 621 0.76 -12.70 3.06
CA LYS A 621 0.97 -14.07 3.56
C LYS A 621 -0.35 -14.77 3.89
N GLY A 622 -1.29 -14.08 4.53
CA GLY A 622 -2.62 -14.63 4.85
C GLY A 622 -3.45 -14.94 3.61
N ILE A 623 -3.47 -14.03 2.64
CA ILE A 623 -4.17 -14.18 1.35
C ILE A 623 -3.59 -15.34 0.55
N LEU A 624 -2.26 -15.41 0.43
CA LEU A 624 -1.56 -16.49 -0.26
C LEU A 624 -1.91 -17.85 0.35
N LYS A 625 -1.82 -17.97 1.68
CA LYS A 625 -2.15 -19.23 2.39
C LYS A 625 -3.61 -19.64 2.15
N PHE A 626 -4.54 -18.69 2.18
CA PHE A 626 -5.95 -18.96 1.86
C PHE A 626 -6.11 -19.45 0.42
N LEU A 627 -5.63 -18.68 -0.56
CA LEU A 627 -5.81 -18.99 -1.98
C LEU A 627 -5.09 -20.27 -2.42
N ALA A 628 -3.87 -20.50 -1.94
CA ALA A 628 -3.13 -21.74 -2.23
C ALA A 628 -3.91 -22.96 -1.71
N PHE A 629 -4.40 -22.90 -0.47
CA PHE A 629 -5.20 -23.98 0.09
C PHE A 629 -6.52 -24.20 -0.66
N GLN A 630 -7.22 -23.11 -1.02
CA GLN A 630 -8.46 -23.17 -1.81
C GLN A 630 -8.30 -23.87 -3.16
N ASN A 631 -7.08 -23.86 -3.71
CA ASN A 631 -6.76 -24.41 -5.02
C ASN A 631 -5.92 -25.70 -4.94
N GLY A 632 -5.71 -26.28 -3.75
CA GLY A 632 -4.89 -27.49 -3.58
C GLY A 632 -3.42 -27.30 -3.95
N GLN A 633 -2.92 -26.06 -3.87
CA GLN A 633 -1.55 -25.69 -4.20
C GLN A 633 -0.69 -25.59 -2.95
N LYS A 634 0.62 -25.83 -3.12
CA LYS A 634 1.61 -25.38 -2.13
C LYS A 634 1.70 -23.85 -2.18
N TYR A 635 2.18 -23.27 -1.09
CA TYR A 635 2.52 -21.86 -1.07
C TYR A 635 3.99 -21.66 -0.74
N VAL A 636 4.59 -20.68 -1.40
CA VAL A 636 5.90 -20.10 -1.09
C VAL A 636 5.73 -18.59 -1.05
N VAL A 637 6.25 -17.95 -0.02
CA VAL A 637 6.19 -16.49 0.12
C VAL A 637 7.36 -15.86 -0.63
N GLN A 638 7.15 -14.72 -1.29
CA GLN A 638 8.22 -14.01 -1.99
C GLN A 638 9.38 -13.65 -1.03
N PRO A 639 10.65 -13.66 -1.49
CA PRO A 639 11.79 -13.30 -0.65
C PRO A 639 11.73 -11.84 -0.15
N LEU A 640 12.59 -11.51 0.82
CA LEU A 640 12.88 -10.12 1.20
C LEU A 640 13.90 -9.49 0.22
N PRO A 641 13.93 -8.15 0.10
CA PRO A 641 14.97 -7.45 -0.67
C PRO A 641 16.38 -7.85 -0.24
N VAL A 642 17.33 -7.87 -1.18
CA VAL A 642 18.74 -8.16 -0.90
C VAL A 642 19.38 -6.99 -0.14
N ASN A 643 20.45 -7.26 0.60
CA ASN A 643 21.26 -6.26 1.31
C ASN A 643 22.76 -6.40 0.97
N TYR A 644 23.63 -5.59 1.59
CA TYR A 644 25.07 -5.55 1.31
C TYR A 644 25.38 -5.36 -0.19
N PHE A 645 24.53 -4.61 -0.90
CA PHE A 645 24.71 -4.40 -2.33
C PHE A 645 25.97 -3.56 -2.56
N GLN A 646 26.82 -3.97 -3.49
CA GLN A 646 28.06 -3.27 -3.78
C GLN A 646 28.51 -3.43 -5.23
N MET A 647 29.30 -2.46 -5.68
CA MET A 647 30.01 -2.51 -6.94
C MET A 647 31.52 -2.60 -6.72
N LYS A 648 32.20 -3.35 -7.58
CA LYS A 648 33.66 -3.41 -7.64
C LYS A 648 34.15 -3.33 -9.08
N MET A 649 35.17 -2.50 -9.32
CA MET A 649 35.83 -2.42 -10.62
C MET A 649 36.69 -3.66 -10.88
N GLU A 650 36.56 -4.24 -12.07
CA GLU A 650 37.41 -5.33 -12.59
C GLU A 650 37.92 -4.96 -13.98
N GLY A 651 39.00 -4.17 -14.02
CA GLY A 651 39.48 -3.54 -15.25
C GLY A 651 38.46 -2.52 -15.75
N ARG A 652 37.86 -2.77 -16.93
CA ARG A 652 36.77 -1.96 -17.50
C ARG A 652 35.37 -2.53 -17.23
N ASN A 653 35.27 -3.60 -16.46
CA ASN A 653 34.01 -4.21 -16.08
C ASN A 653 33.65 -3.80 -14.65
N VAL A 654 32.36 -3.94 -14.29
CA VAL A 654 31.89 -3.72 -12.93
C VAL A 654 31.23 -5.00 -12.42
N ARG A 655 31.77 -5.54 -11.33
CA ARG A 655 31.13 -6.63 -10.60
C ARG A 655 30.13 -6.06 -9.62
N LEU A 656 28.89 -6.52 -9.74
CA LEU A 656 27.83 -6.37 -8.77
C LEU A 656 27.87 -7.58 -7.81
N SER A 657 27.64 -7.36 -6.52
CA SER A 657 27.44 -8.44 -5.54
C SER A 657 26.55 -7.98 -4.40
N TRP A 658 25.79 -8.92 -3.82
CA TRP A 658 24.82 -8.67 -2.74
C TRP A 658 24.69 -9.90 -1.85
N ALA A 659 23.87 -9.82 -0.80
CA ALA A 659 23.54 -10.94 0.07
C ALA A 659 22.02 -11.18 0.13
N PRO A 660 21.58 -12.45 0.16
CA PRO A 660 20.17 -12.77 0.41
C PRO A 660 19.78 -12.47 1.86
N VAL A 661 18.53 -12.07 2.06
CA VAL A 661 17.95 -11.79 3.39
C VAL A 661 16.95 -12.88 3.76
N ALA A 662 17.12 -13.46 4.96
CA ALA A 662 16.20 -14.45 5.50
C ALA A 662 15.00 -13.76 6.17
N ASP A 663 13.79 -14.29 5.93
CA ASP A 663 12.59 -13.90 6.66
C ASP A 663 12.41 -14.79 7.91
N GLU A 664 12.68 -14.24 9.09
CA GLU A 664 12.56 -14.99 10.36
C GLU A 664 11.12 -15.42 10.67
N LEU A 665 10.12 -14.76 10.07
CA LEU A 665 8.71 -15.05 10.27
C LEU A 665 8.12 -16.00 9.23
N GLU A 666 8.85 -16.29 8.15
CA GLU A 666 8.36 -17.10 7.03
C GLU A 666 9.48 -17.92 6.37
N PRO A 667 9.72 -19.14 6.86
CA PRO A 667 10.80 -20.01 6.37
C PRO A 667 10.70 -20.41 4.90
N THR A 668 9.55 -20.24 4.25
CA THR A 668 9.41 -20.52 2.81
C THR A 668 10.02 -19.42 1.94
N ALA A 669 10.24 -18.20 2.47
CA ALA A 669 10.68 -17.03 1.72
C ALA A 669 12.19 -16.99 1.39
N VAL A 670 12.74 -18.13 0.97
CA VAL A 670 14.16 -18.28 0.62
C VAL A 670 14.38 -17.92 -0.84
N SER A 671 15.38 -17.09 -1.13
CA SER A 671 15.78 -16.72 -2.51
C SER A 671 16.41 -17.90 -3.27
N LYS A 672 16.10 -18.00 -4.57
CA LYS A 672 16.61 -19.03 -5.50
C LYS A 672 17.39 -18.45 -6.66
N SER A 673 16.95 -17.30 -7.17
CA SER A 673 17.61 -16.52 -8.21
C SER A 673 17.43 -15.03 -7.90
N TYR A 674 18.01 -14.18 -8.73
CA TYR A 674 17.97 -12.73 -8.61
C TYR A 674 17.74 -12.09 -9.96
N LYS A 675 17.17 -10.89 -9.97
CA LYS A 675 16.96 -10.12 -11.19
C LYS A 675 17.58 -8.74 -11.06
N ILE A 676 18.40 -8.39 -12.03
CA ILE A 676 19.20 -7.16 -12.06
C ILE A 676 18.57 -6.23 -13.06
N TYR A 677 18.12 -5.08 -12.60
CA TYR A 677 17.56 -4.04 -13.45
C TYR A 677 18.60 -2.96 -13.69
N THR A 678 18.71 -2.50 -14.94
CA THR A 678 19.67 -1.46 -15.34
C THR A 678 18.93 -0.21 -15.80
N ARG A 679 19.39 0.95 -15.34
CA ARG A 679 19.02 2.27 -15.87
C ARG A 679 20.28 2.98 -16.37
N ILE A 680 20.18 3.64 -17.52
CA ILE A 680 21.25 4.48 -18.06
C ILE A 680 20.85 5.95 -17.91
N GLU A 681 21.75 6.76 -17.38
CA GLU A 681 21.52 8.19 -17.12
C GLU A 681 20.22 8.40 -16.31
N ASN A 682 19.41 9.39 -16.70
CA ASN A 682 18.13 9.70 -16.08
C ASN A 682 16.95 8.91 -16.69
N GLY A 683 17.21 7.84 -17.45
CA GLY A 683 16.18 7.03 -18.11
C GLY A 683 15.34 6.16 -17.16
N GLY A 684 14.61 5.20 -17.73
CA GLY A 684 13.88 4.20 -16.98
C GLY A 684 14.73 2.96 -16.72
N PHE A 685 14.31 2.11 -15.78
CA PHE A 685 14.86 0.76 -15.66
C PHE A 685 14.35 -0.13 -16.79
N ASP A 686 15.21 -1.03 -17.28
CA ASP A 686 14.86 -2.09 -18.23
C ASP A 686 13.98 -3.20 -17.60
N ASN A 687 13.76 -4.30 -18.33
CA ASN A 687 12.99 -5.45 -17.82
C ASN A 687 13.80 -6.39 -16.92
N GLY A 688 15.07 -6.08 -16.69
CA GLY A 688 16.02 -6.85 -15.89
C GLY A 688 16.55 -8.14 -16.54
N ILE A 689 17.64 -8.64 -15.97
CA ILE A 689 18.30 -9.90 -16.36
C ILE A 689 18.34 -10.83 -15.14
N GLU A 690 17.87 -12.06 -15.31
CA GLU A 690 17.90 -13.08 -14.25
C GLU A 690 19.28 -13.74 -14.13
N VAL A 691 19.72 -13.95 -12.89
CA VAL A 691 20.97 -14.62 -12.51
C VAL A 691 20.74 -15.55 -11.32
N ASN A 692 21.51 -16.63 -11.23
CA ASN A 692 21.35 -17.62 -10.15
C ASN A 692 22.28 -17.40 -8.95
N GLU A 693 23.32 -16.59 -9.14
CA GLU A 693 24.32 -16.31 -8.11
C GLU A 693 24.15 -14.88 -7.59
N PRO A 694 24.50 -14.60 -6.32
CA PRO A 694 24.42 -13.26 -5.74
C PRO A 694 25.54 -12.33 -6.23
N THR A 695 25.95 -12.49 -7.49
CA THR A 695 26.96 -11.68 -8.16
C THR A 695 26.72 -11.66 -9.66
N TYR A 696 27.08 -10.55 -10.30
CA TYR A 696 27.01 -10.39 -11.74
C TYR A 696 28.12 -9.50 -12.25
N LEU A 697 28.73 -9.86 -13.38
CA LEU A 697 29.78 -9.06 -14.02
C LEU A 697 29.18 -8.29 -15.19
N CYS A 698 28.97 -6.99 -14.98
CA CYS A 698 28.57 -6.05 -16.02
C CYS A 698 29.76 -5.80 -16.96
N ARG A 699 29.52 -6.02 -18.26
CA ARG A 699 30.51 -5.84 -19.33
C ARG A 699 30.05 -4.72 -20.27
N ASP A 700 30.97 -4.19 -21.05
CA ASP A 700 30.69 -3.24 -22.14
C ASP A 700 30.02 -1.91 -21.70
N LEU A 701 30.25 -1.52 -20.43
CA LEU A 701 29.89 -0.21 -19.91
C LEU A 701 30.70 0.88 -20.63
N LYS A 702 30.04 1.96 -21.05
CA LYS A 702 30.72 3.08 -21.72
C LYS A 702 31.29 4.08 -20.70
N PRO A 703 32.56 4.47 -20.84
CA PRO A 703 33.13 5.55 -20.04
C PRO A 703 32.35 6.86 -20.16
N GLY A 704 32.13 7.51 -19.02
CA GLY A 704 31.39 8.77 -18.93
C GLY A 704 29.85 8.67 -18.99
N GLU A 705 29.28 7.48 -19.18
CA GLU A 705 27.85 7.23 -18.95
C GLU A 705 27.63 6.72 -17.53
N ILE A 706 26.53 7.15 -16.89
CA ILE A 706 26.11 6.63 -15.58
C ILE A 706 25.19 5.42 -15.79
N TYR A 707 25.52 4.33 -15.10
CA TYR A 707 24.69 3.15 -15.00
C TYR A 707 24.22 3.00 -13.56
N SER A 708 22.91 2.87 -13.37
CA SER A 708 22.31 2.57 -12.07
C SER A 708 21.71 1.16 -12.08
N PHE A 709 21.83 0.47 -10.95
CA PHE A 709 21.36 -0.89 -10.79
C PHE A 709 20.51 -1.03 -9.53
N LYS A 710 19.51 -1.89 -9.61
CA LYS A 710 18.80 -2.44 -8.45
C LYS A 710 18.62 -3.93 -8.64
N VAL A 711 18.52 -4.66 -7.53
CA VAL A 711 18.42 -6.12 -7.54
C VAL A 711 17.18 -6.55 -6.77
N THR A 712 16.45 -7.53 -7.31
CA THR A 712 15.39 -8.24 -6.59
C THR A 712 15.79 -9.70 -6.41
N ALA A 713 15.28 -10.32 -5.34
CA ALA A 713 15.39 -11.75 -5.10
C ALA A 713 14.12 -12.46 -5.56
N MET A 714 14.27 -13.66 -6.12
CA MET A 714 13.16 -14.44 -6.69
C MET A 714 13.13 -15.85 -6.13
N ASN A 715 11.92 -16.42 -6.03
CA ASN A 715 11.68 -17.84 -5.80
C ASN A 715 10.38 -18.30 -6.49
N GLU A 716 9.96 -19.52 -6.24
CA GLU A 716 8.74 -20.11 -6.82
C GLU A 716 7.43 -19.39 -6.41
N GLY A 717 7.50 -18.54 -5.38
CA GLY A 717 6.41 -17.77 -4.81
C GLY A 717 6.27 -16.33 -5.31
N GLY A 718 7.34 -15.72 -5.82
CA GLY A 718 7.32 -14.35 -6.31
C GLY A 718 8.67 -13.64 -6.37
N GLU A 719 8.63 -12.36 -6.70
CA GLU A 719 9.75 -11.41 -6.75
C GLU A 719 9.72 -10.43 -5.56
N SER A 720 10.86 -10.19 -4.90
CA SER A 720 10.94 -9.25 -3.78
C SER A 720 10.74 -7.79 -4.21
N PHE A 721 10.57 -6.88 -3.23
CA PHE A 721 10.85 -5.46 -3.48
C PHE A 721 12.33 -5.29 -3.86
N PRO A 722 12.69 -4.22 -4.60
CA PRO A 722 14.07 -3.99 -4.99
C PRO A 722 14.94 -3.59 -3.79
N SER A 723 16.24 -3.85 -3.92
CA SER A 723 17.29 -3.20 -3.12
C SER A 723 17.26 -1.67 -3.27
N GLU A 724 18.11 -0.99 -2.50
CA GLU A 724 18.57 0.35 -2.85
C GLU A 724 19.17 0.40 -4.27
N ILE A 725 19.31 1.61 -4.81
CA ILE A 725 19.87 1.83 -6.14
C ILE A 725 21.32 2.29 -5.99
N LEU A 726 22.23 1.51 -6.56
CA LEU A 726 23.64 1.88 -6.67
C LEU A 726 23.94 2.36 -8.08
N ALA A 727 24.89 3.27 -8.22
CA ALA A 727 25.31 3.83 -9.50
C ALA A 727 26.82 3.79 -9.70
N CYS A 728 27.25 3.75 -10.96
CA CYS A 728 28.64 3.94 -11.34
C CYS A 728 28.78 4.70 -12.65
N SER A 729 29.93 5.31 -12.85
CA SER A 729 30.42 5.80 -14.13
C SER A 729 31.88 5.42 -14.26
N LEU A 730 32.25 4.73 -15.33
CA LEU A 730 33.65 4.39 -15.55
C LEU A 730 34.46 5.68 -15.82
N PRO A 731 35.69 5.78 -15.29
CA PRO A 731 36.57 6.90 -15.58
C PRO A 731 36.94 6.91 -17.08
N ALA A 732 37.05 8.10 -17.65
CA ALA A 732 37.47 8.28 -19.05
C ALA A 732 38.99 8.10 -19.25
N ASP A 733 39.75 8.21 -18.17
CA ASP A 733 41.20 8.02 -18.09
C ASP A 733 41.54 6.89 -17.07
N ASP A 734 42.83 6.64 -16.84
CA ASP A 734 43.28 5.63 -15.87
C ASP A 734 43.20 6.12 -14.40
N LYS A 735 42.44 7.19 -14.11
CA LYS A 735 42.27 7.66 -12.73
C LYS A 735 41.42 6.70 -11.93
N LYS A 736 41.74 6.62 -10.64
CA LYS A 736 40.97 5.85 -9.65
C LYS A 736 39.58 6.48 -9.46
N PRO A 737 38.51 5.68 -9.39
CA PRO A 737 37.17 6.20 -9.17
C PRO A 737 37.03 6.76 -7.74
N VAL A 738 36.02 7.60 -7.56
CA VAL A 738 35.50 7.95 -6.24
C VAL A 738 34.66 6.78 -5.72
N LEU A 739 34.78 6.45 -4.43
CA LEU A 739 33.87 5.55 -3.75
C LEU A 739 32.73 6.35 -3.13
N ILE A 740 31.50 6.06 -3.53
CA ILE A 740 30.28 6.64 -2.93
C ILE A 740 29.64 5.58 -2.04
N VAL A 741 29.44 5.88 -0.77
CA VAL A 741 28.75 5.02 0.19
C VAL A 741 27.37 5.61 0.44
N ASN A 742 26.33 4.86 0.08
CA ASN A 742 24.97 5.20 0.48
C ASN A 742 24.76 4.73 1.92
N ALA A 743 24.71 5.66 2.86
CA ALA A 743 24.48 5.40 4.28
C ALA A 743 23.23 6.13 4.79
N PHE A 744 22.30 6.40 3.87
CA PHE A 744 20.99 6.96 4.16
C PHE A 744 19.93 5.89 3.89
N ASP A 745 19.62 5.13 4.92
CA ASP A 745 18.64 4.04 4.93
C ASP A 745 17.41 4.39 5.75
N ARG A 746 17.49 5.47 6.52
CA ARG A 746 16.43 5.89 7.42
C ARG A 746 15.11 6.08 6.68
N ILE A 747 14.14 5.30 7.14
CA ILE A 747 12.71 5.48 6.95
C ILE A 747 12.04 5.34 8.32
N CYS A 748 11.23 6.31 8.72
CA CYS A 748 10.59 6.30 10.04
C CYS A 748 9.37 7.24 10.09
N GLY A 749 8.57 7.08 11.14
CA GLY A 749 7.52 8.05 11.45
C GLY A 749 8.09 9.35 12.07
N PRO A 750 7.25 10.40 12.20
CA PRO A 750 7.65 11.66 12.82
C PRO A 750 7.94 11.54 14.32
N GLU A 751 8.61 12.54 14.90
CA GLU A 751 8.87 12.58 16.36
C GLU A 751 7.55 12.57 17.13
N THR A 752 7.44 11.67 18.12
CA THR A 752 6.23 11.51 18.94
C THR A 752 6.50 11.79 20.41
N TYR A 753 5.51 12.31 21.12
CA TYR A 753 5.59 12.47 22.57
C TYR A 753 4.26 12.18 23.26
N ASP A 754 4.34 11.82 24.54
CA ASP A 754 3.20 11.65 25.44
C ASP A 754 3.62 11.98 26.87
N ASN A 755 2.97 12.98 27.48
CA ASN A 755 3.19 13.35 28.88
C ASN A 755 1.97 13.06 29.78
N GLY A 756 0.98 12.33 29.27
CA GLY A 756 -0.27 12.00 29.94
C GLY A 756 -1.34 13.10 29.94
N LYS A 757 -0.99 14.37 29.69
CA LYS A 757 -1.94 15.47 29.47
C LYS A 757 -2.02 15.87 28.01
N GLU A 758 -0.88 15.87 27.35
CA GLU A 758 -0.70 16.18 25.95
C GLU A 758 0.04 15.03 25.26
N ALA A 759 -0.32 14.77 24.01
CA ALA A 759 0.35 13.80 23.16
C ALA A 759 0.21 14.17 21.69
N GLY A 760 1.12 13.70 20.85
CA GLY A 760 1.05 13.97 19.42
C GLY A 760 2.40 13.91 18.72
N PHE A 761 2.41 14.48 17.52
CA PHE A 761 3.57 14.50 16.62
C PHE A 761 4.22 15.89 16.57
N ARG A 762 5.54 15.96 16.77
CA ARG A 762 6.32 17.20 16.78
C ARG A 762 7.09 17.37 15.48
N MET A 763 6.38 17.72 14.41
CA MET A 763 6.95 17.92 13.08
C MET A 763 8.11 18.92 13.05
N GLY A 764 8.12 19.90 13.96
CA GLY A 764 9.23 20.87 14.06
C GLY A 764 10.57 20.29 14.59
N GLU A 765 10.56 19.09 15.19
CA GLU A 765 11.74 18.40 15.72
C GLU A 765 12.27 17.32 14.77
N ASP A 766 11.35 16.56 14.16
CA ASP A 766 11.62 15.53 13.15
C ASP A 766 10.32 15.24 12.41
N GLU A 767 10.31 15.42 11.09
CA GLU A 767 9.14 15.09 10.27
C GLU A 767 9.06 13.59 9.97
N GLY A 768 10.11 12.84 10.32
CA GLY A 768 10.30 11.46 9.87
C GLY A 768 10.70 11.40 8.41
N VAL A 769 10.92 10.19 7.90
CA VAL A 769 11.34 9.96 6.52
C VAL A 769 10.45 8.90 5.90
N ALA A 770 9.68 9.29 4.88
CA ALA A 770 8.84 8.34 4.15
C ALA A 770 9.68 7.36 3.32
N ASP A 771 9.18 6.15 3.10
CA ASP A 771 9.72 5.25 2.06
C ASP A 771 9.29 5.78 0.69
N LYS A 772 10.23 6.43 -0.01
CA LYS A 772 10.07 7.15 -1.28
C LYS A 772 9.12 8.34 -1.23
N THR A 773 7.86 8.12 -0.85
CA THR A 773 6.82 9.16 -0.82
C THR A 773 5.76 8.88 0.23
N ASP A 774 5.20 9.92 0.85
CA ASP A 774 3.96 9.87 1.61
C ASP A 774 2.81 10.48 0.81
N LEU A 775 1.73 9.71 0.66
CA LEU A 775 0.52 10.09 -0.08
C LEU A 775 -0.54 10.74 0.81
N ALA A 776 -0.40 10.66 2.13
CA ALA A 776 -1.50 10.82 3.06
C ALA A 776 -1.27 11.88 4.16
N PHE A 777 -0.13 12.57 4.13
CA PHE A 777 0.12 13.70 5.01
C PHE A 777 -0.78 14.89 4.65
N ILE A 778 -1.52 15.41 5.64
CA ILE A 778 -2.50 16.49 5.41
C ILE A 778 -2.08 17.85 5.97
N GLY A 779 -1.17 17.86 6.95
CA GLY A 779 -0.75 19.06 7.67
C GLY A 779 -0.41 18.77 9.13
N GLU A 780 0.24 19.73 9.79
CA GLU A 780 0.73 19.57 11.17
C GLU A 780 -0.42 19.53 12.19
N GLN A 781 -0.21 18.78 13.28
CA GLN A 781 -1.11 18.74 14.44
C GLN A 781 -1.04 20.06 15.22
N TYR A 782 -2.20 20.63 15.55
CA TYR A 782 -2.28 21.84 16.38
C TYR A 782 -2.99 21.61 17.74
N ASP A 783 -3.80 20.55 17.88
CA ASP A 783 -4.43 20.20 19.16
C ASP A 783 -3.79 18.97 19.78
N PHE A 784 -2.96 19.20 20.80
CA PHE A 784 -2.25 18.16 21.53
C PHE A 784 -2.93 17.74 22.84
N ASN A 785 -3.99 18.45 23.26
CA ASN A 785 -4.59 18.24 24.57
C ASN A 785 -5.54 17.03 24.56
N ARG A 786 -5.22 16.01 25.35
CA ARG A 786 -6.01 14.76 25.45
C ARG A 786 -7.46 14.98 25.93
N ASN A 787 -7.74 16.11 26.60
CA ASN A 787 -9.07 16.45 27.09
C ASN A 787 -9.90 17.27 26.10
N SER A 788 -9.34 17.65 24.95
CA SER A 788 -10.09 18.32 23.89
C SER A 788 -11.18 17.38 23.37
N GLN A 789 -12.43 17.84 23.46
CA GLN A 789 -13.58 17.02 23.10
C GLN A 789 -13.80 16.99 21.60
N TRP A 790 -14.04 15.79 21.08
CA TRP A 790 -14.59 15.62 19.74
C TRP A 790 -16.04 16.13 19.69
N ARG A 791 -16.35 16.98 18.71
CA ARG A 791 -17.73 17.41 18.43
C ARG A 791 -18.26 16.80 17.13
N ASP A 792 -17.51 16.95 16.05
CA ASP A 792 -17.79 16.39 14.73
C ASP A 792 -16.48 16.30 13.91
N ASP A 793 -16.56 15.93 12.63
CA ASP A 793 -15.37 15.76 11.78
C ASP A 793 -14.67 17.10 11.42
N ASP A 794 -15.37 18.24 11.54
CA ASP A 794 -14.81 19.57 11.32
C ASP A 794 -14.21 20.16 12.63
N ASP A 795 -14.67 19.70 13.80
CA ASP A 795 -14.18 20.04 15.15
C ASP A 795 -13.84 18.77 15.95
N SER A 796 -12.75 18.11 15.55
CA SER A 796 -12.34 16.80 16.04
C SER A 796 -11.66 16.78 17.41
N GLY A 797 -11.29 17.92 17.98
CA GLY A 797 -10.62 17.99 19.28
C GLY A 797 -9.21 17.38 19.28
N PHE A 798 -8.91 16.48 20.23
CA PHE A 798 -7.58 15.91 20.40
C PHE A 798 -7.05 15.27 19.10
N GLY A 799 -5.86 15.70 18.67
CA GLY A 799 -5.24 15.21 17.44
C GLY A 799 -5.54 16.06 16.20
N SER A 800 -6.37 17.10 16.30
CA SER A 800 -6.74 17.94 15.15
C SER A 800 -5.54 18.55 14.43
N CYS A 801 -5.59 18.54 13.10
CA CYS A 801 -4.50 18.94 12.22
C CYS A 801 -4.91 20.00 11.20
N HIS A 802 -3.90 20.73 10.71
CA HIS A 802 -4.03 21.56 9.52
C HIS A 802 -4.29 20.70 8.27
N SER A 803 -4.71 21.35 7.17
CA SER A 803 -5.12 20.71 5.91
C SER A 803 -4.38 21.25 4.68
N ASP A 804 -3.30 21.99 4.88
CA ASP A 804 -2.57 22.72 3.85
C ASP A 804 -1.67 21.83 2.96
N GLN A 805 -1.56 20.53 3.27
CA GLN A 805 -0.74 19.56 2.54
C GLN A 805 -1.54 18.46 1.83
N GLU A 806 -2.87 18.41 1.97
CA GLU A 806 -3.73 17.29 1.50
C GLU A 806 -3.63 16.90 0.02
N THR A 807 -3.12 17.77 -0.86
CA THR A 807 -3.00 17.50 -2.31
C THR A 807 -1.55 17.33 -2.76
N ARG A 808 -0.60 17.32 -1.81
CA ARG A 808 0.83 17.20 -2.05
C ARG A 808 1.27 15.77 -1.75
N ILE A 809 2.26 15.31 -2.51
CA ILE A 809 2.96 14.06 -2.25
C ILE A 809 4.27 14.47 -1.60
N VAL A 810 4.46 14.12 -0.33
CA VAL A 810 5.69 14.42 0.40
C VAL A 810 6.76 13.43 -0.05
N GLN A 811 7.93 13.93 -0.42
CA GLN A 811 9.06 13.08 -0.83
C GLN A 811 9.81 12.61 0.42
N GLY A 812 10.27 11.36 0.39
CA GLY A 812 11.08 10.74 1.43
C GLY A 812 12.39 10.19 0.88
N ASN A 813 12.86 9.08 1.43
CA ASN A 813 14.07 8.42 0.97
C ASN A 813 13.83 7.71 -0.38
N SER A 814 14.43 8.23 -1.46
CA SER A 814 14.34 7.63 -2.79
C SER A 814 15.22 6.39 -2.98
N PHE A 815 16.21 6.20 -2.10
CA PHE A 815 17.29 5.21 -2.21
C PHE A 815 18.12 5.30 -3.50
N ASP A 816 18.15 6.48 -4.12
CA ASP A 816 18.78 6.74 -5.44
C ASP A 816 19.81 7.89 -5.42
N TYR A 817 20.26 8.28 -4.23
CA TYR A 817 21.19 9.39 -4.06
C TYR A 817 22.61 9.15 -4.59
N PRO A 818 23.12 7.90 -4.74
CA PRO A 818 24.37 7.67 -5.47
C PRO A 818 24.37 8.22 -6.90
N LEU A 819 23.22 8.24 -7.59
CA LEU A 819 23.10 8.90 -8.90
C LEU A 819 23.33 10.42 -8.76
N VAL A 820 22.69 11.06 -7.78
CA VAL A 820 22.75 12.52 -7.57
C VAL A 820 24.17 12.97 -7.24
N HIS A 821 24.86 12.29 -6.34
CA HIS A 821 26.25 12.56 -5.98
C HIS A 821 27.20 12.24 -7.14
N GLY A 822 27.04 11.06 -7.74
CA GLY A 822 27.86 10.59 -8.85
C GLY A 822 27.79 11.50 -10.08
N LEU A 823 26.62 12.09 -10.36
CA LEU A 823 26.44 13.08 -11.41
C LEU A 823 27.37 14.28 -11.24
N ALA A 824 27.51 14.80 -10.02
CA ALA A 824 28.38 15.93 -9.73
C ALA A 824 29.88 15.60 -9.89
N PHE A 825 30.31 14.37 -9.52
CA PHE A 825 31.68 13.90 -9.77
C PHE A 825 31.96 13.69 -11.26
N ARG A 826 31.04 13.03 -11.97
CA ARG A 826 31.16 12.78 -13.41
C ARG A 826 31.26 14.08 -14.19
N ASN A 827 30.42 15.07 -13.87
CA ASN A 827 30.46 16.38 -14.52
C ASN A 827 31.77 17.14 -14.24
N ASN A 828 32.55 16.73 -13.23
CA ASN A 828 33.91 17.21 -12.96
C ASN A 828 35.02 16.31 -13.54
N GLY A 829 34.67 15.31 -14.36
CA GLY A 829 35.62 14.45 -15.07
C GLY A 829 36.15 13.28 -14.24
N LEU A 830 35.47 12.89 -13.16
CA LEU A 830 35.83 11.72 -12.35
C LEU A 830 34.82 10.58 -12.52
N GLY A 831 35.33 9.36 -12.67
CA GLY A 831 34.51 8.16 -12.53
C GLY A 831 34.20 7.87 -11.06
N PHE A 832 33.18 7.05 -10.81
CA PHE A 832 32.78 6.64 -9.47
C PHE A 832 32.15 5.25 -9.48
N ILE A 833 32.18 4.59 -8.32
CA ILE A 833 31.36 3.40 -8.03
C ILE A 833 30.70 3.58 -6.67
N SER A 834 29.58 2.92 -6.43
CA SER A 834 28.91 2.97 -5.14
C SER A 834 28.71 1.61 -4.46
N MET A 835 28.49 1.65 -3.14
CA MET A 835 28.12 0.51 -2.30
C MET A 835 27.23 0.95 -1.14
N SER A 836 26.49 0.00 -0.56
CA SER A 836 25.76 0.22 0.68
C SER A 836 26.69 0.43 1.85
N ASP A 837 26.18 1.02 2.92
CA ASP A 837 26.88 1.16 4.19
C ASP A 837 27.28 -0.19 4.79
N GLU A 838 26.41 -1.21 4.72
CA GLU A 838 26.72 -2.50 5.31
C GLU A 838 27.85 -3.21 4.56
N ALA A 839 27.92 -3.03 3.23
CA ALA A 839 29.05 -3.50 2.43
C ALA A 839 30.34 -2.73 2.76
N PHE A 840 30.25 -1.41 2.96
CA PHE A 840 31.39 -0.59 3.37
C PHE A 840 31.90 -1.00 4.76
N GLU A 841 31.01 -1.26 5.71
CA GLU A 841 31.33 -1.69 7.07
C GLU A 841 32.05 -3.05 7.13
N GLN A 842 31.88 -3.92 6.13
CA GLN A 842 32.60 -5.19 6.04
C GLN A 842 34.10 -5.01 5.78
N LYS A 843 34.54 -3.85 5.29
CA LYS A 843 35.95 -3.55 4.96
C LYS A 843 36.57 -4.53 3.95
N ASN A 844 35.75 -5.04 3.02
CA ASN A 844 36.17 -5.89 1.90
C ASN A 844 36.65 -5.06 0.68
N TRP A 845 37.32 -3.95 0.95
CA TRP A 845 37.79 -2.96 -0.02
C TRP A 845 39.17 -2.44 0.41
N SER A 846 39.91 -1.82 -0.51
CA SER A 846 41.18 -1.16 -0.20
C SER A 846 41.07 0.34 -0.40
N ALA A 847 41.46 1.13 0.60
CA ALA A 847 41.44 2.60 0.53
C ALA A 847 42.25 3.14 -0.66
N THR A 848 43.32 2.43 -1.03
CA THR A 848 44.18 2.83 -2.16
C THR A 848 43.54 2.60 -3.52
N ASP A 849 42.40 1.91 -3.62
CA ASP A 849 41.70 1.68 -4.90
C ASP A 849 40.91 2.91 -5.35
N PHE A 850 40.72 3.88 -4.47
CA PHE A 850 39.87 5.05 -4.68
C PHE A 850 40.65 6.36 -4.63
N SER A 851 40.15 7.38 -5.33
CA SER A 851 40.72 8.73 -5.29
C SER A 851 40.14 9.59 -4.16
N ALA A 852 38.89 9.32 -3.77
CA ALA A 852 38.19 9.92 -2.64
C ALA A 852 37.08 8.99 -2.15
N LEU A 853 36.59 9.26 -0.93
CA LEU A 853 35.41 8.66 -0.33
C LEU A 853 34.33 9.73 -0.14
N ASP A 854 33.12 9.44 -0.58
CA ASP A 854 31.91 10.24 -0.37
C ASP A 854 30.90 9.41 0.44
N ILE A 855 30.41 9.93 1.56
CA ILE A 855 29.42 9.26 2.41
C ILE A 855 28.15 10.09 2.49
N ILE A 856 27.06 9.47 2.03
CA ILE A 856 25.72 10.06 2.00
C ILE A 856 25.00 9.65 3.29
N PHE A 857 24.87 10.55 4.26
CA PHE A 857 24.03 10.31 5.44
C PHE A 857 22.63 10.88 5.30
N GLY A 858 22.34 11.78 4.36
CA GLY A 858 20.98 12.30 4.19
C GLY A 858 20.37 12.80 5.51
N GLU A 859 19.20 12.23 5.85
CA GLU A 859 18.55 12.42 7.16
C GLU A 859 18.70 11.25 8.13
N GLU A 860 19.72 10.41 7.94
CA GLU A 860 20.09 9.36 8.88
C GLU A 860 20.19 9.95 10.28
N LYS A 861 19.56 9.28 11.27
CA LYS A 861 19.41 9.77 12.65
C LYS A 861 18.94 8.64 13.54
N THR A 862 19.59 8.46 14.69
CA THR A 862 19.18 7.48 15.68
C THR A 862 17.72 7.70 16.06
N THR A 863 16.88 6.72 15.74
CA THR A 863 15.44 6.78 15.96
C THR A 863 15.02 5.73 16.98
N LYS A 864 14.06 6.09 17.85
CA LYS A 864 13.55 5.21 18.90
C LYS A 864 12.02 5.32 18.97
N PRO A 865 11.28 4.20 18.95
CA PRO A 865 9.82 4.24 19.01
C PRO A 865 9.33 4.60 20.42
N LEU A 866 8.24 5.38 20.49
CA LEU A 866 7.59 5.76 21.74
C LEU A 866 6.89 4.58 22.42
N TYR A 867 6.19 3.75 21.64
CA TYR A 867 5.47 2.56 22.10
C TYR A 867 6.10 1.28 21.54
N GLY A 868 5.85 0.14 22.21
CA GLY A 868 6.28 -1.18 21.72
C GLY A 868 7.73 -1.53 21.97
N LEU A 869 8.27 -2.43 21.15
CA LEU A 869 9.62 -2.96 21.31
C LEU A 869 10.66 -1.83 21.21
N GLN A 870 11.40 -1.64 22.31
CA GLN A 870 12.33 -0.54 22.46
C GLN A 870 13.67 -0.89 21.77
N LYS A 871 13.84 -0.42 20.53
CA LYS A 871 15.08 -0.54 19.75
C LYS A 871 15.56 0.85 19.30
N LYS A 872 16.87 1.03 19.21
CA LYS A 872 17.49 2.17 18.51
C LYS A 872 17.91 1.71 17.12
N ASP A 873 17.42 2.38 16.10
CA ASP A 873 17.77 2.16 14.69
C ASP A 873 18.47 3.39 14.11
N PHE A 874 19.12 3.25 12.95
CA PHE A 874 19.63 4.37 12.14
C PHE A 874 20.72 5.23 12.80
N SER A 875 21.56 4.62 13.64
CA SER A 875 22.73 5.31 14.24
C SER A 875 23.86 5.45 13.23
N LEU A 876 24.36 6.68 13.00
CA LEU A 876 25.31 6.96 11.92
C LEU A 876 26.69 6.36 12.21
N PHE A 877 27.28 6.73 13.35
CA PHE A 877 28.65 6.37 13.68
C PHE A 877 28.70 5.10 14.50
N THR A 878 28.17 3.99 13.99
CA THR A 878 28.30 2.68 14.65
C THR A 878 29.78 2.30 14.85
N PRO A 879 30.11 1.37 15.77
CA PRO A 879 31.48 0.88 15.90
C PRO A 879 32.10 0.38 14.59
N LYS A 880 31.29 -0.21 13.69
CA LYS A 880 31.76 -0.71 12.39
C LYS A 880 31.99 0.43 11.40
N MET A 881 31.04 1.36 11.28
CA MET A 881 31.18 2.56 10.43
C MET A 881 32.42 3.38 10.82
N ARG A 882 32.64 3.63 12.11
CA ARG A 882 33.84 4.35 12.59
C ARG A 882 35.14 3.65 12.19
N GLN A 883 35.18 2.31 12.28
CA GLN A 883 36.34 1.54 11.89
C GLN A 883 36.56 1.57 10.38
N ALA A 884 35.49 1.53 9.58
CA ALA A 884 35.57 1.61 8.13
C ALA A 884 36.12 2.98 7.68
N ILE A 885 35.56 4.08 8.21
CA ILE A 885 36.04 5.44 7.93
C ILE A 885 37.49 5.61 8.39
N SER A 886 37.83 5.18 9.61
CA SER A 886 39.22 5.24 10.13
C SER A 886 40.19 4.43 9.28
N GLY A 887 39.72 3.29 8.74
CA GLY A 887 40.49 2.48 7.80
C GLY A 887 40.82 3.25 6.52
N PHE A 888 39.85 3.99 5.98
CA PHE A 888 40.06 4.82 4.78
C PHE A 888 41.01 6.00 5.05
N THR A 889 40.79 6.74 6.15
CA THR A 889 41.60 7.93 6.49
C THR A 889 42.99 7.60 7.03
N SER A 890 43.30 6.32 7.25
CA SER A 890 44.65 5.87 7.62
C SER A 890 45.68 5.98 6.49
N VAL A 891 45.23 6.12 5.23
CA VAL A 891 46.10 6.31 4.07
C VAL A 891 46.52 7.78 3.96
N GLU A 892 47.81 8.02 3.71
CA GLU A 892 48.34 9.35 3.50
C GLU A 892 47.66 10.03 2.30
N ASN A 893 47.25 11.29 2.49
CA ASN A 893 46.53 12.12 1.53
C ASN A 893 45.16 11.54 1.09
N ALA A 894 44.52 10.71 1.93
CA ALA A 894 43.13 10.29 1.74
C ALA A 894 42.19 11.51 1.75
N LYS A 895 41.07 11.41 1.00
CA LYS A 895 40.11 12.50 0.82
C LYS A 895 38.71 12.01 1.13
N LEU A 896 38.05 12.66 2.08
CA LEU A 896 36.72 12.29 2.57
C LEU A 896 35.75 13.47 2.44
N PHE A 897 34.64 13.25 1.74
CA PHE A 897 33.46 14.10 1.77
C PHE A 897 32.34 13.39 2.54
N LEU A 898 31.65 14.12 3.43
CA LEU A 898 30.57 13.60 4.25
C LEU A 898 29.47 14.67 4.35
N SER A 899 28.24 14.29 4.04
CA SER A 899 27.07 15.18 4.12
C SER A 899 25.87 14.53 4.79
N GLY A 900 25.21 15.27 5.68
CA GLY A 900 23.95 14.87 6.30
C GLY A 900 23.44 15.89 7.31
N THR A 901 22.14 15.88 7.59
CA THR A 901 21.48 16.90 8.42
C THR A 901 21.68 16.69 9.92
N TYR A 902 21.83 15.43 10.38
CA TYR A 902 21.90 15.07 11.81
C TYR A 902 23.26 14.53 12.26
N ILE A 903 24.33 14.79 11.49
CA ILE A 903 25.68 14.26 11.74
C ILE A 903 26.28 14.69 13.09
N GLY A 904 25.92 15.86 13.59
CA GLY A 904 26.30 16.34 14.92
C GLY A 904 25.28 15.89 15.97
N THR A 905 24.00 16.04 15.67
CA THR A 905 22.89 15.69 16.57
C THR A 905 22.94 14.24 17.01
N ASP A 906 23.24 13.32 16.08
CA ASP A 906 23.28 11.90 16.38
C ASP A 906 24.36 11.51 17.39
N LEU A 907 25.45 12.31 17.50
CA LEU A 907 26.49 12.10 18.50
C LEU A 907 25.95 12.14 19.94
N GLU A 908 24.83 12.84 20.15
CA GLU A 908 24.10 12.85 21.42
C GLU A 908 23.04 11.74 21.47
N LEU A 909 22.25 11.56 20.40
CA LEU A 909 21.11 10.62 20.36
C LEU A 909 21.54 9.14 20.42
N CYS A 910 22.63 8.78 19.73
CA CYS A 910 23.15 7.41 19.74
C CYS A 910 23.54 6.98 21.17
N GLY A 911 24.02 7.92 21.99
CA GLY A 911 24.44 7.69 23.37
C GLY A 911 25.83 7.02 23.50
N ASP A 912 26.64 7.03 22.44
CA ASP A 912 27.99 6.47 22.41
C ASP A 912 29.05 7.58 22.47
N THR A 913 29.77 7.69 23.60
CA THR A 913 30.81 8.70 23.77
C THR A 913 31.99 8.52 22.81
N LEU A 914 32.25 7.29 22.32
CA LEU A 914 33.28 7.05 21.31
C LEU A 914 32.91 7.67 19.96
N ALA A 915 31.63 7.86 19.66
CA ALA A 915 31.20 8.58 18.46
C ALA A 915 31.65 10.06 18.52
N LYS A 916 31.52 10.69 19.69
CA LYS A 916 31.98 12.08 19.91
C LYS A 916 33.49 12.24 19.76
N HIS A 917 34.25 11.29 20.31
CA HIS A 917 35.70 11.26 20.15
C HIS A 917 36.09 11.06 18.69
N PHE A 918 35.46 10.11 18.00
CA PHE A 918 35.68 9.89 16.58
C PHE A 918 35.37 11.13 15.72
N ALA A 919 34.24 11.80 15.96
CA ALA A 919 33.90 13.03 15.25
C ALA A 919 34.96 14.14 15.49
N ALA A 920 35.45 14.27 16.72
CA ALA A 920 36.45 15.26 17.08
C ALA A 920 37.86 14.95 16.55
N ASP A 921 38.27 13.68 16.59
CA ASP A 921 39.66 13.26 16.39
C ASP A 921 39.93 12.72 14.97
N VAL A 922 38.88 12.28 14.25
CA VAL A 922 38.98 11.77 12.86
C VAL A 922 38.25 12.66 11.86
N LEU A 923 37.04 13.12 12.18
CA LEU A 923 36.26 13.98 11.27
C LEU A 923 36.52 15.48 11.50
N HIS A 924 37.21 15.82 12.59
CA HIS A 924 37.61 17.17 12.96
C HIS A 924 36.48 18.19 13.14
N PHE A 925 35.34 17.74 13.69
CA PHE A 925 34.24 18.64 14.05
C PHE A 925 33.64 18.34 15.44
N LYS A 926 32.85 19.28 15.95
CA LYS A 926 31.99 19.15 17.13
C LYS A 926 30.58 19.64 16.82
N GLN A 927 29.59 19.02 17.44
CA GLN A 927 28.21 19.48 17.36
C GLN A 927 28.05 20.87 18.01
N MET A 928 27.19 21.70 17.41
CA MET A 928 26.73 22.96 18.01
C MET A 928 25.22 22.94 18.27
N THR A 929 24.41 22.75 17.22
CA THR A 929 22.93 22.79 17.31
C THR A 929 22.30 22.19 16.06
N ASN A 930 21.15 21.54 16.22
CA ASN A 930 20.29 21.00 15.15
C ASN A 930 19.34 22.02 14.52
N HIS A 931 19.27 23.24 15.07
CA HIS A 931 18.40 24.31 14.54
C HIS A 931 19.25 25.37 13.84
N ALA A 932 20.07 24.94 12.88
CA ALA A 932 21.08 25.81 12.31
C ALA A 932 20.54 26.82 11.30
N SER A 933 19.47 26.50 10.57
CA SER A 933 18.92 27.38 9.54
C SER A 933 17.43 27.15 9.32
N ARG A 934 16.75 28.20 8.84
CA ARG A 934 15.36 28.20 8.33
C ARG A 934 15.26 28.81 6.92
N SER A 935 16.40 29.08 6.27
CA SER A 935 16.45 29.81 4.99
C SER A 935 17.06 29.04 3.82
N GLY A 936 17.61 27.84 4.07
CA GLY A 936 18.20 27.00 3.02
C GLY A 936 19.36 27.63 2.24
N CYS A 937 20.06 28.64 2.78
CA CYS A 937 21.09 29.38 2.04
C CYS A 937 22.39 29.45 2.85
N LEU A 938 23.51 29.21 2.18
CA LEU A 938 24.85 29.21 2.77
C LEU A 938 25.84 30.00 1.95
N TYR A 939 26.87 30.53 2.63
CA TYR A 939 27.93 31.32 2.01
C TYR A 939 29.31 30.91 2.55
N PRO A 940 30.36 31.03 1.74
CA PRO A 940 31.73 30.68 2.10
C PRO A 940 32.37 31.75 2.99
N VAL A 941 33.23 31.35 3.93
CA VAL A 941 33.98 32.33 4.73
C VAL A 941 35.15 32.91 3.94
N ASN A 942 35.54 34.16 4.25
CA ASN A 942 36.61 34.86 3.53
C ASN A 942 37.93 34.08 3.45
N ALA A 943 38.24 33.26 4.47
CA ALA A 943 39.47 32.48 4.54
C ALA A 943 39.58 31.39 3.45
N VAL A 944 38.45 30.93 2.92
CA VAL A 944 38.37 29.86 1.89
C VAL A 944 37.65 30.35 0.63
N LYS A 945 37.28 31.63 0.57
CA LYS A 945 36.46 32.21 -0.50
C LYS A 945 37.12 32.17 -1.88
N ALA A 946 38.45 32.08 -1.92
CA ALA A 946 39.19 31.89 -3.16
C ALA A 946 38.93 30.50 -3.77
N ASP A 947 38.79 29.48 -2.90
CA ASP A 947 38.56 28.09 -3.29
C ASP A 947 37.06 27.80 -3.47
N PHE A 948 36.22 28.47 -2.66
CA PHE A 948 34.75 28.34 -2.63
C PHE A 948 34.10 29.72 -2.77
N PRO A 949 33.86 30.24 -3.98
CA PRO A 949 33.32 31.59 -4.16
C PRO A 949 31.78 31.71 -4.03
N SER A 950 31.05 30.59 -4.13
CA SER A 950 29.61 30.63 -4.41
C SER A 950 28.70 30.50 -3.19
N GLU A 951 27.57 31.19 -3.26
CA GLU A 951 26.43 30.91 -2.39
C GLU A 951 25.70 29.66 -2.91
N ILE A 952 25.24 28.80 -2.00
CA ILE A 952 24.56 27.54 -2.34
C ILE A 952 23.20 27.52 -1.64
N HIS A 953 22.23 26.91 -2.30
CA HIS A 953 20.87 26.75 -1.77
C HIS A 953 20.53 25.28 -1.60
N PHE A 954 19.82 24.95 -0.51
CA PHE A 954 19.27 23.62 -0.27
C PHE A 954 17.82 23.68 0.22
N VAL A 955 17.10 22.58 0.05
CA VAL A 955 15.65 22.50 0.28
C VAL A 955 15.33 22.47 1.78
N GLN A 956 14.60 23.49 2.26
CA GLN A 956 14.02 23.53 3.62
C GLN A 956 12.50 23.74 3.63
N GLU A 957 11.88 23.67 2.47
CA GLU A 957 10.42 23.70 2.30
C GLU A 957 9.98 22.42 1.57
N TYR A 958 8.69 22.09 1.63
CA TYR A 958 8.15 20.95 0.88
C TYR A 958 8.44 21.12 -0.61
N ASN A 959 9.10 20.11 -1.19
CA ASN A 959 9.54 20.13 -2.58
C ASN A 959 8.98 18.92 -3.33
N PRO A 960 8.56 19.06 -4.60
CA PRO A 960 8.01 17.95 -5.38
C PRO A 960 9.05 16.88 -5.77
N LYS A 961 10.36 17.13 -5.59
CA LYS A 961 11.44 16.26 -6.08
C LYS A 961 12.30 15.63 -4.99
N ILE A 962 12.35 16.21 -3.79
CA ILE A 962 13.19 15.72 -2.69
C ILE A 962 12.60 16.08 -1.33
N TYR A 963 12.98 15.34 -0.30
CA TYR A 963 12.55 15.59 1.08
C TYR A 963 13.01 16.97 1.58
N LYS A 964 12.32 17.45 2.62
CA LYS A 964 12.55 18.76 3.23
C LYS A 964 13.55 18.61 4.37
N VAL A 965 14.63 19.39 4.36
CA VAL A 965 15.56 19.46 5.49
C VAL A 965 14.98 20.36 6.58
N GLU A 966 14.31 19.76 7.56
CA GLU A 966 13.58 20.45 8.62
C GLU A 966 14.50 20.99 9.73
N SER A 967 15.63 20.33 10.00
CA SER A 967 16.52 20.68 11.12
C SER A 967 18.00 20.42 10.78
N PRO A 968 18.65 21.32 10.00
CA PRO A 968 20.06 21.18 9.64
C PRO A 968 20.99 21.45 10.83
N ASP A 969 22.08 20.67 10.90
CA ASP A 969 23.11 20.80 11.90
C ASP A 969 24.05 21.98 11.64
N ALA A 970 24.46 22.62 12.74
CA ALA A 970 25.64 23.45 12.81
C ALA A 970 26.74 22.68 13.54
N ILE A 971 27.94 22.72 12.96
CA ILE A 971 29.12 22.00 13.47
C ILE A 971 30.31 22.96 13.54
N GLU A 972 31.20 22.79 14.52
CA GLU A 972 32.38 23.64 14.69
C GLU A 972 33.67 22.86 14.43
N PRO A 973 34.70 23.49 13.83
CA PRO A 973 35.97 22.83 13.59
C PRO A 973 36.66 22.42 14.90
N LYS A 974 37.32 21.26 14.88
CA LYS A 974 38.06 20.72 16.01
C LYS A 974 39.45 20.23 15.58
N GLY A 975 40.47 20.97 16.03
CA GLY A 975 41.87 20.70 15.74
C GLY A 975 42.56 21.94 15.16
N GLU A 976 43.90 21.93 15.11
CA GLU A 976 44.69 23.08 14.63
C GLU A 976 44.50 23.33 13.12
N ASN A 977 44.35 22.26 12.34
CA ASN A 977 44.20 22.36 10.88
C ASN A 977 42.74 22.27 10.40
N ALA A 978 41.78 22.34 11.31
CA ALA A 978 40.36 22.34 10.98
C ALA A 978 39.85 23.77 10.81
N LYS A 979 39.11 24.06 9.73
CA LYS A 979 38.64 25.40 9.37
C LYS A 979 37.15 25.39 9.07
N VAL A 980 36.51 26.53 9.28
CA VAL A 980 35.14 26.75 8.80
C VAL A 980 35.15 26.88 7.29
N LEU A 981 34.26 26.15 6.61
CA LEU A 981 34.08 26.19 5.17
C LEU A 981 32.91 27.13 4.81
N PHE A 982 31.72 26.79 5.28
CA PHE A 982 30.48 27.50 5.00
C PHE A 982 29.78 27.98 6.26
N ARG A 983 28.99 29.04 6.13
CA ARG A 983 28.07 29.54 7.16
C ARG A 983 26.67 29.68 6.61
N TYR A 984 25.67 29.42 7.46
CA TYR A 984 24.27 29.68 7.14
C TYR A 984 24.02 31.19 7.11
N LYS A 985 23.43 31.70 6.01
CA LYS A 985 23.27 33.14 5.76
C LYS A 985 22.38 33.85 6.79
N GLY A 986 21.40 33.16 7.36
CA GLY A 986 20.44 33.77 8.29
C GLY A 986 20.98 34.08 9.70
N ASN A 987 22.01 33.38 10.17
CA ASN A 987 22.50 33.51 11.54
C ASN A 987 24.02 33.29 11.72
N ASN A 988 24.76 33.10 10.63
CA ASN A 988 26.21 32.89 10.59
C ASN A 988 26.71 31.63 11.33
N LYS A 989 25.83 30.71 11.73
CA LYS A 989 26.27 29.41 12.29
C LYS A 989 27.03 28.63 11.23
N THR A 990 27.98 27.82 11.67
CA THR A 990 28.87 27.06 10.78
C THR A 990 28.10 25.90 10.14
N ALA A 991 28.04 25.88 8.81
CA ALA A 991 27.34 24.86 8.01
C ALA A 991 28.26 23.73 7.54
N GLY A 992 29.56 23.96 7.51
CA GLY A 992 30.54 22.96 7.10
C GLY A 992 31.94 23.27 7.60
N VAL A 993 32.73 22.21 7.75
CA VAL A 993 34.10 22.21 8.24
C VAL A 993 34.99 21.47 7.24
N CYS A 994 36.21 21.96 7.05
CA CYS A 994 37.25 21.21 6.34
C CYS A 994 38.49 21.00 7.23
N PHE A 995 39.29 19.99 6.92
CA PHE A 995 40.53 19.69 7.63
C PHE A 995 41.68 19.39 6.66
N ASP A 996 42.86 19.94 6.98
CA ASP A 996 44.11 19.75 6.22
C ASP A 996 45.20 19.11 7.07
N GLY A 997 45.35 17.78 7.01
CA GLY A 997 46.41 17.08 7.75
C GLY A 997 47.08 15.99 6.92
N ASN A 998 47.34 14.85 7.56
CA ASN A 998 47.82 13.65 6.85
C ASN A 998 46.77 13.09 5.86
N TYR A 999 45.53 13.55 5.97
CA TYR A 999 44.40 13.33 5.07
C TYR A 999 43.54 14.60 5.08
N HIS A 1000 42.60 14.69 4.13
CA HIS A 1000 41.70 15.84 3.98
C HIS A 1000 40.25 15.43 4.19
N THR A 1001 39.49 16.24 4.93
CA THR A 1001 38.05 16.05 5.09
C THR A 1001 37.27 17.30 4.71
N VAL A 1002 36.07 17.11 4.17
CA VAL A 1002 35.01 18.11 4.05
C VAL A 1002 33.75 17.51 4.64
N VAL A 1003 33.22 18.14 5.68
CA VAL A 1003 32.03 17.69 6.41
C VAL A 1003 31.01 18.81 6.41
N ILE A 1004 29.78 18.53 5.99
CA ILE A 1004 28.67 19.51 5.95
C ILE A 1004 27.46 19.03 6.75
N GLY A 1005 26.85 19.93 7.52
CA GLY A 1005 25.71 19.68 8.40
C GLY A 1005 24.35 19.75 7.72
N PHE A 1006 24.31 19.48 6.41
CA PHE A 1006 23.10 19.35 5.61
C PHE A 1006 23.35 18.33 4.49
N PRO A 1007 22.31 17.70 3.92
CA PRO A 1007 22.46 16.71 2.86
C PRO A 1007 22.82 17.35 1.51
N PHE A 1008 23.84 16.84 0.83
CA PHE A 1008 24.29 17.39 -0.46
C PHE A 1008 23.24 17.22 -1.56
N GLU A 1009 22.52 16.09 -1.55
CA GLU A 1009 21.47 15.79 -2.52
C GLU A 1009 20.33 16.82 -2.49
N THR A 1010 20.13 17.53 -1.38
CA THR A 1010 19.09 18.56 -1.20
C THR A 1010 19.44 19.92 -1.77
N ILE A 1011 20.64 20.11 -2.32
CA ILE A 1011 21.02 21.33 -3.03
C ILE A 1011 20.05 21.56 -4.21
N THR A 1012 19.66 22.81 -4.48
CA THR A 1012 18.47 23.05 -5.31
C THR A 1012 18.65 22.75 -6.81
N THR A 1013 19.88 22.75 -7.31
CA THR A 1013 20.17 22.55 -8.74
C THR A 1013 21.37 21.62 -8.98
N ASP A 1014 21.36 20.93 -10.13
CA ASP A 1014 22.48 20.08 -10.58
C ASP A 1014 23.77 20.91 -10.79
N ASP A 1015 23.62 22.16 -11.23
CA ASP A 1015 24.73 23.08 -11.46
C ASP A 1015 25.41 23.49 -10.14
N GLU A 1016 24.63 23.85 -9.11
CA GLU A 1016 25.18 24.15 -7.77
C GLU A 1016 25.89 22.93 -7.16
N ARG A 1017 25.30 21.73 -7.30
CA ARG A 1017 25.94 20.46 -6.87
C ARG A 1017 27.27 20.23 -7.59
N THR A 1018 27.25 20.32 -8.92
CA THR A 1018 28.44 20.14 -9.77
C THR A 1018 29.52 21.16 -9.42
N GLN A 1019 29.12 22.41 -9.18
CA GLN A 1019 30.02 23.48 -8.78
C GLN A 1019 30.67 23.18 -7.43
N MET A 1020 29.89 22.84 -6.40
CA MET A 1020 30.40 22.56 -5.06
C MET A 1020 31.41 21.42 -5.07
N ILE A 1021 31.11 20.29 -5.74
CA ILE A 1021 32.08 19.20 -5.89
C ILE A 1021 33.31 19.67 -6.65
N GLY A 1022 33.15 20.48 -7.70
CA GLY A 1022 34.27 21.06 -8.45
C GLY A 1022 35.19 21.93 -7.59
N GLU A 1023 34.65 22.66 -6.62
CA GLU A 1023 35.39 23.48 -5.65
C GLU A 1023 36.11 22.60 -4.61
N ILE A 1024 35.44 21.57 -4.08
CA ILE A 1024 36.06 20.57 -3.19
C ILE A 1024 37.25 19.87 -3.87
N LEU A 1025 37.09 19.48 -5.14
CA LEU A 1025 38.16 18.82 -5.91
C LEU A 1025 39.38 19.72 -6.14
N LYS A 1026 39.17 21.02 -6.39
CA LYS A 1026 40.27 22.01 -6.48
C LYS A 1026 40.99 22.17 -5.15
N TYR A 1027 40.23 22.30 -4.06
CA TYR A 1027 40.77 22.38 -2.70
C TYR A 1027 41.65 21.17 -2.36
N TRP A 1028 41.26 19.97 -2.81
CA TRP A 1028 42.05 18.74 -2.67
C TRP A 1028 43.20 18.58 -3.67
N GLY A 1029 43.44 19.55 -4.56
CA GLY A 1029 44.48 19.48 -5.59
C GLY A 1029 44.24 18.41 -6.66
N MET A 1030 42.98 18.02 -6.90
CA MET A 1030 42.60 17.02 -7.91
C MET A 1030 42.20 17.62 -9.25
N LYS A 1031 42.04 18.95 -9.34
CA LYS A 1031 41.59 19.68 -10.52
C LYS A 1031 42.42 20.94 -10.75
#